data_AF-A0A0A2WPW9-F1
#
_entry.id   AF-A0A0A2WPW9-F1
#
_cell.length_a   1.000
_cell.length_b   1.000
_cell.length_c   1.000
_cell.angle_alpha   90.00
_cell.angle_beta   90.00
_cell.angle_gamma   90.00
#
_symmetry.space_group_name_H-M   'P 1'
#
loop_
_entity.id
_entity.type
_entity.pdbx_description
1 polymer ?
#
loop_
_entity_poly.entity_id
_entity_poly.type
_entity_poly.pdbx_seq_one_letter_code
_entity_poly.pdbx_strand_id
1 'polypeptide(L)'
;MLKQTLGRWLHALYARSPISWETRLAIKDRLFTWLAPLLRHTNTYQRWLEHRTDPVEAGQRNDAEVRESELRIDARWSQDNDTLVEYVAGAMRQPFPQPTHVAITTQAPPSALAAKAIAFYLPQFHPIPENDAWWGRGFTEWTNVSKAVPQFVGHDQPRLPGELGFYDLRVPEVMRRQVELARTYGVHGFCFHYYWFAGRRLLERPLDQFLASDIEFPFCVCWANENWTRRWDGAEHDILLGQVHNDENDEAFIRDLLPLLRDRRYIRLGERPLIVVYRPSLLPQCARTLEHWRDVCRKEGIGEVFLAMAQFDVDDPREYGFDAAIEFPPHKVARGLHPINWKLKVVNPEYAGHVVEYADVVEQACHWPEADYPLIRGVFPSWDNEARKPGRGYVFANSTPALYGRWLEDAIAHANEHPVEGDAVVFINAWNEWGEGAYLEPDRRHGYAYLQATRDALEQGMAREDGVVVVSHDAHPHGAQYLALHLARELKAMRVPVELIVLGEGPLLDDYRDTAPTAVLAGADDATFAAAARALRRRGVRAALVNTLASGHFARFLREEGIDVVAMVHELPGVIEEFGLQSNARALAEYAGRIVFAAPAVEAGFAQFAQLQGGQSAIRPQGLYKRNARRDPTERARARQELRASLGLPADCRIVLCVGYADKRKGVDLFLDAAAKIGKRDPKACFVWIGHVDRTLESDIHARIKRYGLTGRVHFPGRRTDTDTCYAGADVYALTSREDPYPSVVLEAFDAALPVVGFAGCGGLDALVRDHGALVPMEDVDAMADAVCALLGDDKRRETLGLRARDLVAADYAFRSYVLDLLGWTSLRKPKVSVVVPNYNYARFLPERMASITGQTLPVYEILVLDDASTDDSLAVLARLQAASPVPVRVVEGARNSGSVFRQWQRGVELARGDYVWIAEADDLSEQDFLEQVLPPLIAGEAVMAYAQSRQMDADGGVLANDYLDYVSEFGADRWRAPFLATLGEELERGLAVKNTIPNVSAAVFRRDVLRDVLTEDLDAICDYRIAGDWLAYLRVLERGKLAFIPASLNLHRRHAQGVTLGGDLRPHLDEVMRMQDYVRTHHPISEIARAQARAYAERLHRQFGLDGQPQDIWTKESK
;
A
#
# COMPACT_ATOMS: atom_id res chain seq x y z
N MET A 1 -62.31 -30.55 -2.36
CA MET A 1 -62.27 -31.06 -3.75
C MET A 1 -63.00 -30.18 -4.77
N LEU A 2 -64.22 -29.65 -4.54
CA LEU A 2 -64.89 -28.78 -5.54
C LEU A 2 -64.12 -27.47 -5.87
N LYS A 3 -63.42 -26.85 -4.90
CA LYS A 3 -62.65 -25.60 -5.10
C LYS A 3 -61.39 -25.75 -5.98
N GLN A 4 -60.67 -26.86 -5.86
CA GLN A 4 -59.46 -27.11 -6.68
C GLN A 4 -59.81 -27.45 -8.13
N THR A 5 -60.94 -28.12 -8.34
CA THR A 5 -61.42 -28.50 -9.67
C THR A 5 -61.93 -27.26 -10.44
N LEU A 6 -62.62 -26.35 -9.75
CA LEU A 6 -63.09 -25.07 -10.32
C LEU A 6 -61.91 -24.14 -10.68
N GLY A 7 -60.87 -24.09 -9.85
CA GLY A 7 -59.67 -23.27 -10.09
C GLY A 7 -58.86 -23.72 -11.31
N ARG A 8 -58.72 -25.04 -11.53
CA ARG A 8 -58.05 -25.57 -12.73
C ARG A 8 -58.85 -25.33 -14.01
N TRP A 9 -60.19 -25.43 -13.93
CA TRP A 9 -61.07 -25.13 -15.07
C TRP A 9 -61.04 -23.64 -15.43
N LEU A 10 -61.08 -22.73 -14.44
CA LEU A 10 -60.97 -21.29 -14.65
C LEU A 10 -59.61 -20.89 -15.22
N HIS A 11 -58.52 -21.51 -14.76
CA HIS A 11 -57.18 -21.24 -15.29
C HIS A 11 -57.02 -21.74 -16.73
N ALA A 12 -57.61 -22.89 -17.07
CA ALA A 12 -57.61 -23.40 -18.44
C ALA A 12 -58.45 -22.54 -19.39
N LEU A 13 -59.60 -22.02 -18.92
CA LEU A 13 -60.45 -21.09 -19.68
C LEU A 13 -59.75 -19.73 -19.86
N TYR A 14 -59.07 -19.24 -18.81
CA TYR A 14 -58.28 -17.99 -18.81
C TYR A 14 -57.09 -18.06 -19.77
N ALA A 15 -56.37 -19.19 -19.80
CA ALA A 15 -55.23 -19.37 -20.68
C ALA A 15 -55.63 -19.49 -22.16
N ARG A 16 -56.82 -20.03 -22.45
CA ARG A 16 -57.31 -20.30 -23.82
C ARG A 16 -58.23 -19.23 -24.42
N SER A 17 -58.59 -18.19 -23.68
CA SER A 17 -59.52 -17.16 -24.17
C SER A 17 -58.82 -16.14 -25.09
N PRO A 18 -59.33 -15.82 -26.29
CA PRO A 18 -58.68 -14.95 -27.29
C PRO A 18 -58.90 -13.46 -26.97
N ILE A 19 -58.62 -13.05 -25.74
CA ILE A 19 -58.74 -11.66 -25.27
C ILE A 19 -57.34 -11.10 -25.02
N SER A 20 -57.14 -9.83 -25.40
CA SER A 20 -55.86 -9.14 -25.23
C SER A 20 -55.41 -9.13 -23.77
N TRP A 21 -54.10 -9.12 -23.57
CA TRP A 21 -53.48 -9.08 -22.25
C TRP A 21 -54.02 -7.94 -21.37
N GLU A 22 -54.22 -6.76 -21.96
CA GLU A 22 -54.78 -5.57 -21.30
C GLU A 22 -56.20 -5.81 -20.77
N THR A 23 -57.05 -6.47 -21.56
CA THR A 23 -58.42 -6.80 -21.15
C THR A 23 -58.42 -7.84 -20.02
N ARG A 24 -57.48 -8.79 -20.03
CA ARG A 24 -57.29 -9.78 -18.95
C ARG A 24 -56.82 -9.12 -17.66
N LEU A 25 -55.95 -8.12 -17.76
CA LEU A 25 -55.50 -7.33 -16.62
C LEU A 25 -56.66 -6.52 -16.03
N ALA A 26 -57.46 -5.84 -16.87
CA ALA A 26 -58.61 -5.05 -16.43
C ALA A 26 -59.69 -5.89 -15.72
N ILE A 27 -59.93 -7.13 -16.19
CA ILE A 27 -60.85 -8.07 -15.53
C ILE A 27 -60.28 -8.50 -14.18
N LYS A 28 -58.98 -8.84 -14.12
CA LYS A 28 -58.28 -9.22 -12.89
C LYS A 28 -58.33 -8.07 -11.87
N ASP A 29 -58.01 -6.85 -12.30
CA ASP A 29 -58.08 -5.64 -11.46
C ASP A 29 -59.47 -5.44 -10.87
N ARG A 30 -60.52 -5.55 -11.68
CA ARG A 30 -61.91 -5.43 -11.19
C ARG A 30 -62.28 -6.55 -10.20
N LEU A 31 -61.84 -7.79 -10.46
CA LEU A 31 -62.09 -8.95 -9.60
C LEU A 31 -61.39 -8.81 -8.23
N PHE A 32 -60.12 -8.42 -8.24
CA PHE A 32 -59.34 -8.20 -7.03
C PHE A 32 -59.86 -6.99 -6.25
N THR A 33 -60.25 -5.91 -6.93
CA THR A 33 -60.87 -4.74 -6.26
C THR A 33 -62.23 -5.08 -5.65
N TRP A 34 -63.09 -5.83 -6.35
CA TRP A 34 -64.46 -6.13 -5.88
C TRP A 34 -64.51 -7.21 -4.78
N LEU A 35 -63.56 -8.15 -4.78
CA LEU A 35 -63.43 -9.22 -3.78
C LEU A 35 -62.33 -8.95 -2.73
N ALA A 36 -61.81 -7.73 -2.67
CA ALA A 36 -60.75 -7.32 -1.74
C ALA A 36 -60.96 -7.78 -0.28
N PRO A 37 -62.17 -7.69 0.32
CA PRO A 37 -62.37 -8.13 1.71
C PRO A 37 -62.11 -9.63 1.94
N LEU A 38 -62.29 -10.46 0.91
CA LEU A 38 -62.11 -11.92 0.97
C LEU A 38 -60.70 -12.37 0.58
N LEU A 39 -60.03 -11.62 -0.31
CA LEU A 39 -58.74 -12.01 -0.88
C LEU A 39 -57.55 -11.27 -0.27
N ARG A 40 -57.77 -10.25 0.58
CA ARG A 40 -56.70 -9.43 1.19
C ARG A 40 -55.62 -10.21 1.96
N HIS A 41 -55.93 -11.42 2.44
CA HIS A 41 -54.96 -12.25 3.17
C HIS A 41 -54.20 -13.24 2.26
N THR A 42 -54.41 -13.19 0.94
CA THR A 42 -53.72 -14.07 -0.02
C THR A 42 -52.50 -13.36 -0.64
N ASN A 43 -51.39 -14.09 -0.80
CA ASN A 43 -50.17 -13.57 -1.44
C ASN A 43 -50.42 -12.99 -2.84
N THR A 44 -51.40 -13.53 -3.58
CA THR A 44 -51.74 -13.02 -4.92
C THR A 44 -52.39 -11.64 -4.89
N TYR A 45 -53.17 -11.33 -3.85
CA TYR A 45 -53.75 -9.99 -3.68
C TYR A 45 -52.71 -8.99 -3.20
N GLN A 46 -51.80 -9.39 -2.29
CA GLN A 46 -50.72 -8.53 -1.79
C GLN A 46 -49.76 -8.13 -2.91
N ARG A 47 -49.31 -9.08 -3.74
CA ARG A 47 -48.49 -8.80 -4.94
C ARG A 47 -49.20 -7.92 -5.98
N TRP A 48 -50.52 -8.04 -6.10
CA TRP A 48 -51.31 -7.18 -6.98
C TRP A 48 -51.42 -5.74 -6.44
N LEU A 49 -51.53 -5.58 -5.12
CA LEU A 49 -51.57 -4.27 -4.47
C LEU A 49 -50.22 -3.55 -4.54
N GLU A 50 -49.12 -4.27 -4.30
CA GLU A 50 -47.74 -3.79 -4.41
C GLU A 50 -47.43 -3.23 -5.81
N HIS A 51 -47.87 -3.93 -6.87
CA HIS A 51 -47.73 -3.47 -8.26
C HIS A 51 -48.53 -2.19 -8.59
N ARG A 52 -49.47 -1.79 -7.73
CA ARG A 52 -50.37 -0.66 -7.97
C ARG A 52 -49.98 0.60 -7.19
N THR A 53 -49.21 0.44 -6.11
CA THR A 53 -48.75 1.52 -5.23
C THR A 53 -47.38 2.09 -5.60
N ASP A 54 -46.69 1.51 -6.58
CA ASP A 54 -45.41 2.00 -7.10
C ASP A 54 -45.55 2.40 -8.59
N PRO A 55 -45.85 3.68 -8.91
CA PRO A 55 -46.23 4.08 -10.27
C PRO A 55 -45.04 4.23 -11.25
N VAL A 56 -43.80 3.96 -10.84
CA VAL A 56 -42.61 4.34 -11.62
C VAL A 56 -42.13 3.24 -12.59
N GLU A 57 -42.64 2.01 -12.51
CA GLU A 57 -42.24 0.92 -13.43
C GLU A 57 -43.36 0.32 -14.30
N ALA A 58 -44.57 0.89 -14.30
CA ALA A 58 -45.69 0.32 -15.05
C ALA A 58 -45.93 0.96 -16.44
N GLY A 59 -45.07 1.86 -16.89
CA GLY A 59 -45.40 2.81 -17.95
C GLY A 59 -44.51 2.85 -19.19
N GLN A 60 -43.62 1.89 -19.45
CA GLN A 60 -42.83 1.87 -20.71
C GLN A 60 -42.52 0.44 -21.19
N ARG A 61 -43.55 -0.33 -21.52
CA ARG A 61 -43.44 -1.43 -22.47
C ARG A 61 -44.64 -1.40 -23.44
N ASN A 62 -44.30 -1.19 -24.71
CA ASN A 62 -45.09 -1.33 -25.95
C ASN A 62 -46.11 -0.24 -26.28
N ASP A 63 -45.69 0.80 -27.02
CA ASP A 63 -45.88 0.89 -28.48
C ASP A 63 -45.57 2.32 -28.97
N ALA A 64 -44.41 2.51 -29.60
CA ALA A 64 -44.19 3.51 -30.66
C ALA A 64 -42.78 3.35 -31.28
N GLU A 65 -42.78 2.86 -32.53
CA GLU A 65 -41.79 3.15 -33.59
C GLU A 65 -40.32 2.71 -33.38
N VAL A 66 -40.09 1.39 -33.43
CA VAL A 66 -38.87 0.91 -34.10
C VAL A 66 -39.08 1.13 -35.60
N ARG A 67 -38.36 2.13 -36.13
CA ARG A 67 -38.24 2.37 -37.57
C ARG A 67 -37.76 1.11 -38.27
N GLU A 68 -38.63 0.52 -39.06
CA GLU A 68 -38.27 -0.30 -40.22
C GLU A 68 -37.46 0.55 -41.20
N SER A 69 -36.14 0.65 -41.00
CA SER A 69 -35.25 1.05 -42.11
C SER A 69 -33.82 0.54 -42.03
N GLU A 70 -33.34 0.00 -40.92
CA GLU A 70 -31.99 -0.57 -40.86
C GLU A 70 -31.97 -1.85 -40.03
N LEU A 71 -32.38 -2.95 -40.65
CA LEU A 71 -31.69 -4.24 -40.64
C LEU A 71 -32.53 -5.19 -41.49
N ARG A 72 -32.38 -5.02 -42.81
CA ARG A 72 -32.73 -6.06 -43.76
C ARG A 72 -32.05 -7.34 -43.28
N ILE A 73 -32.86 -8.33 -42.93
CA ILE A 73 -32.46 -9.72 -43.04
C ILE A 73 -32.20 -9.92 -44.52
N ASP A 74 -30.93 -9.79 -44.92
CA ASP A 74 -30.52 -10.17 -46.24
C ASP A 74 -30.65 -11.69 -46.33
N ALA A 75 -31.62 -12.13 -47.11
CA ALA A 75 -31.79 -13.50 -47.51
C ALA A 75 -30.60 -13.92 -48.39
N ARG A 76 -29.49 -14.25 -47.74
CA ARG A 76 -28.35 -14.99 -48.31
C ARG A 76 -27.78 -15.94 -47.26
N TRP A 77 -28.61 -16.84 -46.74
CA TRP A 77 -28.11 -18.11 -46.20
C TRP A 77 -28.31 -19.18 -47.27
N SER A 78 -27.66 -18.94 -48.41
CA SER A 78 -27.38 -19.96 -49.42
C SER A 78 -25.87 -20.10 -49.43
N GLN A 79 -25.39 -21.31 -49.15
CA GLN A 79 -23.99 -21.73 -49.23
C GLN A 79 -23.11 -21.02 -48.18
N ASP A 80 -22.85 -21.71 -47.06
CA ASP A 80 -21.53 -21.80 -46.40
C ASP A 80 -21.69 -22.41 -45.01
N ASN A 81 -21.75 -23.74 -44.97
CA ASN A 81 -21.52 -24.55 -43.76
C ASN A 81 -20.11 -24.31 -43.17
N ASP A 82 -19.24 -23.61 -43.88
CA ASP A 82 -17.89 -23.25 -43.46
C ASP A 82 -17.89 -22.19 -42.35
N THR A 83 -18.92 -21.35 -42.22
CA THR A 83 -18.93 -20.22 -41.26
C THR A 83 -19.11 -20.62 -39.80
N LEU A 84 -19.89 -21.66 -39.47
CA LEU A 84 -20.03 -22.11 -38.08
C LEU A 84 -18.78 -22.89 -37.61
N VAL A 85 -18.17 -23.64 -38.53
CA VAL A 85 -16.93 -24.39 -38.29
C VAL A 85 -15.75 -23.44 -38.17
N GLU A 86 -15.61 -22.45 -39.04
CA GLU A 86 -14.61 -21.40 -38.92
C GLU A 86 -14.84 -20.50 -37.70
N TYR A 87 -16.08 -20.31 -37.28
CA TYR A 87 -16.41 -19.55 -36.08
C TYR A 87 -16.09 -20.30 -34.78
N VAL A 88 -16.45 -21.60 -34.69
CA VAL A 88 -16.05 -22.46 -33.55
C VAL A 88 -14.54 -22.67 -33.54
N ALA A 89 -13.92 -22.88 -34.71
CA ALA A 89 -12.47 -22.94 -34.84
C ALA A 89 -11.83 -21.58 -34.51
N GLY A 90 -12.47 -20.46 -34.82
CA GLY A 90 -12.03 -19.10 -34.51
C GLY A 90 -12.12 -18.78 -33.02
N ALA A 91 -13.20 -19.17 -32.35
CA ALA A 91 -13.35 -19.06 -30.90
C ALA A 91 -12.37 -19.97 -30.15
N MET A 92 -12.06 -21.15 -30.68
CA MET A 92 -11.00 -22.03 -30.16
C MET A 92 -9.58 -21.53 -30.48
N ARG A 93 -9.40 -20.65 -31.49
CA ARG A 93 -8.11 -20.06 -31.89
C ARG A 93 -7.88 -18.66 -31.33
N GLN A 94 -8.91 -17.97 -30.81
CA GLN A 94 -8.71 -16.68 -30.18
C GLN A 94 -7.91 -16.90 -28.89
N PRO A 95 -6.73 -16.28 -28.74
CA PRO A 95 -6.02 -16.30 -27.48
C PRO A 95 -6.93 -15.67 -26.43
N PHE A 96 -7.27 -16.42 -25.39
CA PHE A 96 -7.88 -15.86 -24.20
C PHE A 96 -7.00 -14.69 -23.71
N PRO A 97 -7.59 -13.56 -23.30
CA PRO A 97 -6.80 -12.43 -22.86
C PRO A 97 -5.94 -12.82 -21.64
N GLN A 98 -4.61 -12.74 -21.84
CA GLN A 98 -3.49 -12.92 -20.89
C GLN A 98 -3.30 -14.33 -20.28
N PRO A 99 -2.06 -14.89 -20.30
CA PRO A 99 -1.76 -16.12 -19.57
C PRO A 99 -1.75 -15.85 -18.05
N THR A 100 -2.80 -16.25 -17.35
CA THR A 100 -2.87 -16.29 -15.87
C THR A 100 -2.25 -17.57 -15.30
N HIS A 101 -1.51 -18.32 -16.10
CA HIS A 101 -0.91 -19.58 -15.69
C HIS A 101 0.27 -19.32 -14.74
N VAL A 102 0.16 -19.79 -13.51
CA VAL A 102 1.24 -19.75 -12.52
C VAL A 102 1.85 -21.15 -12.40
N ALA A 103 3.18 -21.25 -12.45
CA ALA A 103 3.89 -22.51 -12.21
C ALA A 103 3.91 -22.85 -10.71
N ILE A 104 4.23 -24.10 -10.36
CA ILE A 104 4.33 -24.50 -8.95
C ILE A 104 5.40 -23.66 -8.24
N THR A 105 5.09 -23.19 -7.03
CA THR A 105 6.05 -22.46 -6.22
C THR A 105 7.21 -23.37 -5.76
N THR A 106 8.41 -22.81 -5.71
CA THR A 106 9.59 -23.45 -5.10
C THR A 106 9.81 -23.01 -3.66
N GLN A 107 8.95 -22.13 -3.14
CA GLN A 107 9.04 -21.62 -1.78
C GLN A 107 8.59 -22.69 -0.78
N ALA A 108 9.20 -22.70 0.39
CA ALA A 108 8.77 -23.57 1.49
C ALA A 108 7.33 -23.24 1.92
N PRO A 109 6.59 -24.20 2.51
CA PRO A 109 5.31 -23.92 3.16
C PRO A 109 5.40 -22.74 4.14
N PRO A 110 4.38 -21.88 4.23
CA PRO A 110 4.38 -20.77 5.18
C PRO A 110 4.55 -21.27 6.62
N SER A 111 5.42 -20.63 7.41
CA SER A 111 5.66 -20.99 8.81
C SER A 111 4.63 -20.40 9.78
N ALA A 112 3.91 -19.38 9.35
CA ALA A 112 2.80 -18.75 10.06
C ALA A 112 1.72 -18.33 9.05
N LEU A 113 0.45 -18.32 9.49
CA LEU A 113 -0.71 -18.03 8.65
C LEU A 113 -1.62 -17.02 9.37
N ALA A 114 -2.19 -16.07 8.62
CA ALA A 114 -3.11 -15.07 9.15
C ALA A 114 -4.44 -15.63 9.66
N ALA A 115 -4.86 -16.81 9.17
CA ALA A 115 -6.05 -17.51 9.60
C ALA A 115 -5.95 -19.01 9.25
N LYS A 116 -6.75 -19.84 9.91
CA LYS A 116 -6.95 -21.26 9.55
C LYS A 116 -7.89 -21.33 8.34
N ALA A 117 -7.34 -21.51 7.14
CA ALA A 117 -8.13 -21.73 5.92
C ALA A 117 -8.55 -23.20 5.80
N ILE A 118 -9.85 -23.48 5.88
CA ILE A 118 -10.42 -24.84 5.79
C ILE A 118 -11.16 -24.97 4.45
N ALA A 119 -10.76 -25.94 3.62
CA ALA A 119 -11.39 -26.15 2.32
C ALA A 119 -12.39 -27.31 2.37
N PHE A 120 -13.59 -27.12 1.82
CA PHE A 120 -14.54 -28.22 1.63
C PHE A 120 -13.97 -29.26 0.67
N TYR A 121 -14.19 -30.55 0.96
CA TYR A 121 -13.61 -31.66 0.23
C TYR A 121 -14.69 -32.64 -0.20
N LEU A 122 -14.82 -32.81 -1.52
CA LEU A 122 -15.79 -33.69 -2.15
C LEU A 122 -15.21 -35.10 -2.37
N PRO A 123 -15.83 -36.16 -1.81
CA PRO A 123 -15.32 -37.53 -1.96
C PRO A 123 -15.71 -38.20 -3.30
N GLN A 124 -16.57 -37.61 -4.13
CA GLN A 124 -17.21 -38.25 -5.31
C GLN A 124 -16.30 -38.43 -6.56
N PHE A 125 -15.00 -38.60 -6.35
CA PHE A 125 -14.02 -38.93 -7.39
C PHE A 125 -13.57 -40.40 -7.31
N HIS A 126 -14.52 -41.28 -6.98
CA HIS A 126 -14.36 -42.73 -7.06
C HIS A 126 -15.73 -43.39 -7.34
N PRO A 127 -15.76 -44.51 -8.06
CA PRO A 127 -17.02 -45.21 -8.33
C PRO A 127 -17.50 -45.97 -7.09
N ILE A 128 -18.82 -45.98 -6.87
CA ILE A 128 -19.50 -46.81 -5.88
C ILE A 128 -20.68 -47.56 -6.55
N PRO A 129 -21.10 -48.73 -6.02
CA PRO A 129 -22.16 -49.53 -6.63
C PRO A 129 -23.49 -48.78 -6.84
N GLU A 130 -23.84 -47.88 -5.93
CA GLU A 130 -25.05 -47.07 -5.96
C GLU A 130 -25.02 -46.10 -7.13
N ASN A 131 -23.91 -45.35 -7.28
CA ASN A 131 -23.70 -44.41 -8.38
C ASN A 131 -23.69 -45.12 -9.73
N ASP A 132 -23.06 -46.30 -9.79
CA ASP A 132 -23.05 -47.14 -10.99
C ASP A 132 -24.46 -47.57 -11.40
N ALA A 133 -25.32 -47.87 -10.44
CA ALA A 133 -26.71 -48.24 -10.67
C ALA A 133 -27.57 -47.03 -11.08
N TRP A 134 -27.30 -45.84 -10.54
CA TRP A 134 -28.11 -44.63 -10.76
C TRP A 134 -27.73 -43.86 -12.02
N TRP A 135 -26.44 -43.78 -12.35
CA TRP A 135 -25.92 -42.90 -13.42
C TRP A 135 -25.07 -43.63 -14.46
N GLY A 136 -24.86 -44.93 -14.28
CA GLY A 136 -24.12 -45.77 -15.20
C GLY A 136 -22.75 -46.17 -14.66
N ARG A 137 -22.27 -47.33 -15.13
CA ARG A 137 -21.04 -47.97 -14.64
C ARG A 137 -19.83 -47.05 -14.73
N GLY A 138 -19.12 -46.91 -13.62
CA GLY A 138 -17.90 -46.11 -13.50
C GLY A 138 -18.15 -44.62 -13.25
N PHE A 139 -19.36 -44.22 -12.83
CA PHE A 139 -19.69 -42.81 -12.65
C PHE A 139 -18.85 -42.17 -11.52
N THR A 140 -18.28 -41.00 -11.84
CA THR A 140 -17.65 -40.05 -10.92
C THR A 140 -17.95 -38.64 -11.44
N GLU A 141 -17.65 -37.59 -10.65
CA GLU A 141 -17.85 -36.22 -11.12
C GLU A 141 -17.06 -35.88 -12.40
N TRP A 142 -15.95 -36.57 -12.67
CA TRP A 142 -15.23 -36.47 -13.95
C TRP A 142 -16.10 -36.79 -15.17
N THR A 143 -17.12 -37.62 -15.00
CA THR A 143 -18.08 -37.97 -16.06
C THR A 143 -18.89 -36.75 -16.52
N ASN A 144 -19.21 -35.84 -15.60
CA ASN A 144 -19.92 -34.61 -15.90
C ASN A 144 -18.98 -33.54 -16.44
N VAL A 145 -17.84 -33.33 -15.76
CA VAL A 145 -16.83 -32.34 -16.12
C VAL A 145 -16.30 -32.55 -17.54
N SER A 146 -15.97 -33.78 -17.91
CA SER A 146 -15.42 -34.10 -19.24
C SER A 146 -16.43 -33.94 -20.39
N LYS A 147 -17.74 -33.92 -20.10
CA LYS A 147 -18.81 -33.76 -21.10
C LYS A 147 -19.28 -32.32 -21.26
N ALA A 148 -18.90 -31.42 -20.35
CA ALA A 148 -19.31 -30.03 -20.40
C ALA A 148 -18.77 -29.33 -21.65
N VAL A 149 -19.55 -28.40 -22.20
CA VAL A 149 -19.21 -27.66 -23.41
C VAL A 149 -19.47 -26.16 -23.22
N PRO A 150 -18.70 -25.27 -23.87
CA PRO A 150 -18.96 -23.84 -23.83
C PRO A 150 -20.34 -23.48 -24.37
N GLN A 151 -21.09 -22.69 -23.62
CA GLN A 151 -22.42 -22.21 -24.03
C GLN A 151 -22.39 -20.80 -24.65
N PHE A 152 -21.35 -20.01 -24.38
CA PHE A 152 -21.14 -18.65 -24.90
C PHE A 152 -19.64 -18.37 -25.09
N VAL A 153 -19.29 -17.35 -25.86
CA VAL A 153 -17.88 -16.97 -26.11
C VAL A 153 -17.19 -16.58 -24.80
N GLY A 154 -16.05 -17.20 -24.51
CA GLY A 154 -15.31 -16.99 -23.27
C GLY A 154 -15.71 -17.91 -22.10
N HIS A 155 -16.72 -18.77 -22.28
CA HIS A 155 -17.14 -19.76 -21.28
C HIS A 155 -16.10 -20.88 -21.16
N ASP A 156 -15.49 -21.02 -19.97
CA ASP A 156 -14.42 -21.96 -19.69
C ASP A 156 -14.92 -23.38 -19.41
N GLN A 157 -15.27 -24.11 -20.49
CA GLN A 157 -15.70 -25.52 -20.41
C GLN A 157 -15.13 -26.34 -21.59
N PRO A 158 -14.87 -27.65 -21.43
CA PRO A 158 -14.77 -28.34 -20.16
C PRO A 158 -13.54 -27.84 -19.38
N ARG A 159 -13.66 -27.76 -18.05
CA ARG A 159 -12.51 -27.48 -17.17
C ARG A 159 -11.63 -28.71 -17.06
N LEU A 160 -10.32 -28.54 -17.30
CA LEU A 160 -9.38 -29.64 -17.41
C LEU A 160 -8.36 -29.62 -16.26
N PRO A 161 -8.19 -30.73 -15.51
CA PRO A 161 -7.24 -30.80 -14.41
C PRO A 161 -5.79 -30.69 -14.91
N GLY A 162 -4.96 -30.09 -14.06
CA GLY A 162 -3.53 -29.89 -14.25
C GLY A 162 -2.74 -31.14 -13.87
N GLU A 163 -1.83 -31.03 -12.91
CA GLU A 163 -0.90 -32.13 -12.58
C GLU A 163 -1.56 -33.38 -11.96
N LEU A 164 -2.68 -33.22 -11.26
CA LEU A 164 -3.39 -34.35 -10.63
C LEU A 164 -4.15 -35.21 -11.66
N GLY A 165 -4.45 -34.65 -12.83
CA GLY A 165 -5.24 -35.31 -13.87
C GLY A 165 -6.66 -35.70 -13.42
N PHE A 166 -7.33 -36.54 -14.22
CA PHE A 166 -8.63 -37.13 -13.88
C PHE A 166 -8.42 -38.29 -12.89
N TYR A 167 -8.12 -37.96 -11.63
CA TYR A 167 -7.70 -38.91 -10.62
C TYR A 167 -8.83 -39.81 -10.09
N ASP A 168 -8.45 -40.86 -9.34
CA ASP A 168 -9.36 -41.76 -8.63
C ASP A 168 -8.97 -41.80 -7.14
N LEU A 169 -9.88 -41.40 -6.25
CA LEU A 169 -9.62 -41.32 -4.81
C LEU A 169 -9.45 -42.66 -4.12
N ARG A 170 -9.62 -43.80 -4.82
CA ARG A 170 -9.20 -45.11 -4.30
C ARG A 170 -7.68 -45.23 -4.20
N VAL A 171 -6.94 -44.36 -4.89
CA VAL A 171 -5.46 -44.29 -4.92
C VAL A 171 -4.98 -43.32 -3.83
N PRO A 172 -4.41 -43.80 -2.71
CA PRO A 172 -4.02 -42.93 -1.59
C PRO A 172 -2.96 -41.88 -1.94
N GLU A 173 -2.11 -42.14 -2.93
CA GLU A 173 -1.08 -41.22 -3.41
C GLU A 173 -1.65 -39.90 -3.94
N VAL A 174 -2.89 -39.92 -4.46
CA VAL A 174 -3.60 -38.71 -4.89
C VAL A 174 -3.85 -37.80 -3.69
N MET A 175 -4.39 -38.35 -2.59
CA MET A 175 -4.63 -37.59 -1.36
C MET A 175 -3.32 -37.10 -0.73
N ARG A 176 -2.24 -37.88 -0.81
CA ARG A 176 -0.91 -37.41 -0.37
C ARG A 176 -0.47 -36.17 -1.14
N ARG A 177 -0.62 -36.19 -2.47
CA ARG A 177 -0.25 -35.05 -3.31
C ARG A 177 -1.16 -33.84 -3.07
N GLN A 178 -2.46 -34.05 -2.90
CA GLN A 178 -3.40 -32.98 -2.55
C GLN A 178 -3.01 -32.31 -1.22
N VAL A 179 -2.66 -33.10 -0.21
CA VAL A 179 -2.18 -32.58 1.09
C VAL A 179 -0.85 -31.84 0.97
N GLU A 180 0.07 -32.33 0.15
CA GLU A 180 1.35 -31.65 -0.12
C GLU A 180 1.12 -30.26 -0.72
N LEU A 181 0.23 -30.16 -1.71
CA LEU A 181 -0.17 -28.88 -2.29
C LEU A 181 -0.85 -27.99 -1.25
N ALA A 182 -1.84 -28.51 -0.53
CA ALA A 182 -2.55 -27.78 0.51
C ALA A 182 -1.59 -27.13 1.52
N ARG A 183 -0.63 -27.91 2.03
CA ARG A 183 0.42 -27.41 2.94
C ARG A 183 1.31 -26.35 2.29
N THR A 184 1.77 -26.60 1.07
CA THR A 184 2.67 -25.70 0.33
C THR A 184 2.08 -24.30 0.16
N TYR A 185 0.76 -24.20 0.06
CA TYR A 185 0.04 -22.94 -0.13
C TYR A 185 -0.74 -22.47 1.10
N GLY A 186 -0.52 -23.08 2.27
CA GLY A 186 -1.07 -22.59 3.55
C GLY A 186 -2.51 -23.01 3.87
N VAL A 187 -3.14 -23.91 3.10
CA VAL A 187 -4.44 -24.48 3.49
C VAL A 187 -4.26 -25.31 4.76
N HIS A 188 -5.03 -24.99 5.79
CA HIS A 188 -4.89 -25.57 7.12
C HIS A 188 -5.43 -27.00 7.21
N GLY A 189 -6.56 -27.27 6.58
CA GLY A 189 -7.23 -28.57 6.68
C GLY A 189 -8.39 -28.75 5.70
N PHE A 190 -8.91 -29.97 5.65
CA PHE A 190 -10.04 -30.34 4.80
C PHE A 190 -11.33 -30.61 5.59
N CYS A 191 -12.46 -30.09 5.10
CA CYS A 191 -13.79 -30.42 5.61
C CYS A 191 -14.47 -31.42 4.66
N PHE A 192 -14.42 -32.71 5.00
CA PHE A 192 -14.99 -33.76 4.16
C PHE A 192 -16.52 -33.72 4.19
N HIS A 193 -17.15 -33.76 3.01
CA HIS A 193 -18.57 -34.05 2.94
C HIS A 193 -18.84 -35.47 3.45
N TYR A 194 -19.70 -35.56 4.47
CA TYR A 194 -20.04 -36.79 5.16
C TYR A 194 -21.46 -37.21 4.81
N TYR A 195 -21.58 -38.30 4.07
CA TYR A 195 -22.86 -38.81 3.58
C TYR A 195 -23.29 -40.00 4.44
N TRP A 196 -24.19 -39.73 5.39
CA TRP A 196 -24.71 -40.71 6.33
C TRP A 196 -26.24 -40.72 6.31
N PHE A 197 -26.81 -41.90 6.02
CA PHE A 197 -28.24 -42.13 5.79
C PHE A 197 -28.76 -43.25 6.69
N ALA A 198 -29.17 -42.92 7.91
CA ALA A 198 -29.81 -43.85 8.86
C ALA A 198 -29.05 -45.18 9.02
N GLY A 199 -27.74 -45.09 9.31
CA GLY A 199 -26.85 -46.25 9.53
C GLY A 199 -26.09 -46.73 8.29
N ARG A 200 -26.30 -46.11 7.12
CA ARG A 200 -25.54 -46.38 5.90
C ARG A 200 -24.68 -45.19 5.51
N ARG A 201 -23.37 -45.38 5.41
CA ARG A 201 -22.46 -44.40 4.80
C ARG A 201 -22.37 -44.62 3.30
N LEU A 202 -22.24 -43.53 2.54
CA LEU A 202 -21.92 -43.53 1.12
C LEU A 202 -20.69 -42.66 0.87
N LEU A 203 -19.92 -42.97 -0.19
CA LEU A 203 -18.69 -42.25 -0.54
C LEU A 203 -17.65 -42.18 0.60
N GLU A 204 -17.71 -43.09 1.57
CA GLU A 204 -16.92 -43.09 2.80
C GLU A 204 -15.45 -43.46 2.56
N ARG A 205 -15.19 -44.18 1.47
CA ARG A 205 -13.90 -44.82 1.21
C ARG A 205 -12.71 -43.86 1.26
N PRO A 206 -12.72 -42.65 0.66
CA PRO A 206 -11.59 -41.73 0.74
C PRO A 206 -11.29 -41.28 2.18
N LEU A 207 -12.32 -40.99 2.97
CA LEU A 207 -12.14 -40.60 4.38
C LEU A 207 -11.61 -41.78 5.21
N ASP A 208 -12.17 -42.98 5.04
CA ASP A 208 -11.67 -44.19 5.72
C ASP A 208 -10.21 -44.49 5.35
N GLN A 209 -9.85 -44.33 4.07
CA GLN A 209 -8.47 -44.47 3.62
C GLN A 209 -7.55 -43.40 4.20
N PHE A 210 -8.02 -42.15 4.28
CA PHE A 210 -7.29 -41.04 4.90
C PHE A 210 -7.01 -41.33 6.39
N LEU A 211 -7.99 -41.84 7.11
CA LEU A 211 -7.85 -42.22 8.52
C LEU A 211 -6.84 -43.35 8.72
N ALA A 212 -6.90 -44.37 7.87
CA ALA A 212 -6.02 -45.53 7.91
C ALA A 212 -4.60 -45.26 7.36
N SER A 213 -4.38 -44.10 6.73
CA SER A 213 -3.10 -43.72 6.13
C SER A 213 -2.16 -43.01 7.11
N ASP A 214 -0.92 -42.83 6.66
CA ASP A 214 0.12 -42.02 7.29
C ASP A 214 0.03 -40.51 6.99
N ILE A 215 -1.10 -40.06 6.41
CA ILE A 215 -1.29 -38.67 6.00
C ILE A 215 -1.56 -37.79 7.22
N GLU A 216 -0.59 -36.95 7.56
CA GLU A 216 -0.62 -36.07 8.72
C GLU A 216 -1.29 -34.71 8.45
N PHE A 217 -2.56 -34.66 8.09
CA PHE A 217 -3.21 -33.38 7.74
C PHE A 217 -4.52 -33.15 8.50
N PRO A 218 -4.77 -31.93 9.01
CA PRO A 218 -5.99 -31.64 9.76
C PRO A 218 -7.26 -31.84 8.94
N PHE A 219 -8.31 -32.37 9.56
CA PHE A 219 -9.60 -32.55 8.91
C PHE A 219 -10.80 -32.41 9.85
N CYS A 220 -11.97 -32.09 9.31
CA CYS A 220 -13.26 -32.22 9.98
C CYS A 220 -14.32 -32.70 8.98
N VAL A 221 -15.58 -32.79 9.42
CA VAL A 221 -16.68 -33.23 8.56
C VAL A 221 -17.84 -32.22 8.48
N CYS A 222 -18.47 -32.19 7.31
CA CYS A 222 -19.75 -31.54 7.07
C CYS A 222 -20.81 -32.58 6.71
N TRP A 223 -21.80 -32.78 7.58
CA TRP A 223 -22.88 -33.72 7.34
C TRP A 223 -23.84 -33.18 6.29
N ALA A 224 -23.84 -33.80 5.12
CA ALA A 224 -24.79 -33.54 4.04
C ALA A 224 -26.14 -34.19 4.37
N ASN A 225 -26.87 -33.61 5.31
CA ASN A 225 -28.08 -34.18 5.91
C ASN A 225 -29.36 -34.03 5.06
N GLU A 226 -29.24 -33.96 3.74
CA GLU A 226 -30.35 -33.86 2.80
C GLU A 226 -30.63 -35.19 2.09
N ASN A 227 -31.82 -35.32 1.49
CA ASN A 227 -32.15 -36.49 0.68
C ASN A 227 -31.24 -36.58 -0.55
N TRP A 228 -30.80 -37.79 -0.88
CA TRP A 228 -30.15 -38.05 -2.16
C TRP A 228 -31.20 -38.11 -3.26
N THR A 229 -31.19 -37.16 -4.20
CA THR A 229 -32.19 -37.06 -5.28
C THR A 229 -31.54 -37.20 -6.66
N ARG A 230 -32.33 -37.59 -7.67
CA ARG A 230 -31.85 -37.75 -9.06
C ARG A 230 -31.56 -36.41 -9.75
N ARG A 231 -32.12 -35.29 -9.27
CA ARG A 231 -31.77 -33.94 -9.71
C ARG A 231 -30.95 -33.26 -8.62
N TRP A 232 -29.82 -32.67 -9.01
CA TRP A 232 -28.93 -31.88 -8.16
C TRP A 232 -29.53 -30.52 -7.72
N ASP A 233 -30.85 -30.43 -7.57
CA ASP A 233 -31.59 -29.22 -7.16
C ASP A 233 -32.45 -29.42 -5.90
N GLY A 234 -32.35 -30.58 -5.23
CA GLY A 234 -33.02 -30.84 -3.96
C GLY A 234 -34.56 -30.92 -4.04
N ALA A 235 -35.14 -30.96 -5.25
CA ALA A 235 -36.59 -31.04 -5.41
C ALA A 235 -37.09 -32.49 -5.30
N GLU A 236 -38.06 -32.71 -4.39
CA GLU A 236 -38.51 -33.98 -3.79
C GLU A 236 -39.13 -35.07 -4.71
N HIS A 237 -39.07 -34.96 -6.03
CA HIS A 237 -39.91 -35.80 -6.90
C HIS A 237 -39.26 -37.11 -7.39
N ASP A 238 -37.96 -37.34 -7.13
CA ASP A 238 -37.23 -38.60 -7.44
C ASP A 238 -36.10 -38.84 -6.41
N ILE A 239 -36.44 -39.32 -5.21
CA ILE A 239 -35.49 -39.65 -4.14
C ILE A 239 -34.81 -41.00 -4.43
N LEU A 240 -33.48 -41.01 -4.54
CA LEU A 240 -32.65 -42.21 -4.70
C LEU A 240 -32.34 -42.87 -3.35
N LEU A 241 -32.11 -42.05 -2.32
CA LEU A 241 -31.95 -42.47 -0.93
C LEU A 241 -32.46 -41.37 0.01
N GLY A 242 -33.41 -41.72 0.89
CA GLY A 242 -34.04 -40.76 1.80
C GLY A 242 -33.31 -40.64 3.14
N GLN A 243 -33.36 -39.44 3.72
CA GLN A 243 -32.89 -39.13 5.06
C GLN A 243 -34.04 -39.25 6.07
N VAL A 244 -33.78 -39.91 7.20
CA VAL A 244 -34.78 -40.13 8.25
C VAL A 244 -34.27 -39.58 9.57
N HIS A 245 -34.84 -38.46 10.01
CA HIS A 245 -34.52 -37.80 11.28
C HIS A 245 -35.47 -38.27 12.39
N ASN A 246 -34.92 -39.03 13.34
CA ASN A 246 -35.58 -39.45 14.58
C ASN A 246 -34.51 -39.66 15.67
N ASP A 247 -34.92 -39.75 16.94
CA ASP A 247 -34.01 -39.82 18.09
C ASP A 247 -33.00 -40.99 17.97
N GLU A 248 -33.41 -42.14 17.44
CA GLU A 248 -32.54 -43.32 17.26
C GLU A 248 -31.46 -43.09 16.20
N ASN A 249 -31.84 -42.55 15.04
CA ASN A 249 -30.92 -42.26 13.93
C ASN A 249 -30.00 -41.08 14.24
N ASP A 250 -30.52 -40.04 14.88
CA ASP A 250 -29.72 -38.88 15.26
C ASP A 250 -28.66 -39.27 16.31
N GLU A 251 -28.97 -40.18 17.25
CA GLU A 251 -27.96 -40.75 18.16
C GLU A 251 -26.97 -41.66 17.42
N ALA A 252 -27.45 -42.50 16.50
CA ALA A 252 -26.58 -43.38 15.72
C ALA A 252 -25.57 -42.59 14.89
N PHE A 253 -25.96 -41.44 14.33
CA PHE A 253 -25.07 -40.54 13.61
C PHE A 253 -23.92 -40.03 14.49
N ILE A 254 -24.22 -39.45 15.66
CA ILE A 254 -23.14 -38.91 16.51
C ILE A 254 -22.22 -40.02 17.03
N ARG A 255 -22.76 -41.21 17.29
CA ARG A 255 -21.96 -42.38 17.67
C ARG A 255 -21.01 -42.83 16.57
N ASP A 256 -21.45 -42.75 15.32
CA ASP A 256 -20.64 -43.07 14.14
C ASP A 256 -19.49 -42.07 13.92
N LEU A 257 -19.66 -40.81 14.37
CA LEU A 257 -18.57 -39.82 14.34
C LEU A 257 -17.52 -40.00 15.44
N LEU A 258 -17.81 -40.70 16.55
CA LEU A 258 -16.90 -40.79 17.70
C LEU A 258 -15.47 -41.21 17.36
N PRO A 259 -15.20 -42.18 16.46
CA PRO A 259 -13.84 -42.51 16.05
C PRO A 259 -13.12 -41.33 15.37
N LEU A 260 -13.83 -40.56 14.55
CA LEU A 260 -13.30 -39.36 13.89
C LEU A 260 -12.95 -38.28 14.92
N LEU A 261 -13.87 -38.04 15.87
CA LEU A 261 -13.70 -37.02 16.91
C LEU A 261 -12.55 -37.33 17.88
N ARG A 262 -12.10 -38.60 17.95
CA ARG A 262 -10.92 -39.02 18.75
C ARG A 262 -9.61 -38.92 17.97
N ASP A 263 -9.65 -38.78 16.64
CA ASP A 263 -8.45 -38.64 15.85
C ASP A 263 -7.72 -37.35 16.23
N ARG A 264 -6.40 -37.44 16.45
CA ARG A 264 -5.58 -36.28 16.83
C ARG A 264 -5.45 -35.23 15.74
N ARG A 265 -5.75 -35.58 14.49
CA ARG A 265 -5.77 -34.68 13.34
C ARG A 265 -7.13 -33.97 13.19
N TYR A 266 -8.14 -34.32 14.00
CA TYR A 266 -9.46 -33.72 13.88
C TYR A 266 -9.43 -32.23 14.29
N ILE A 267 -9.96 -31.35 13.44
CA ILE A 267 -9.93 -29.90 13.66
C ILE A 267 -10.80 -29.53 14.87
N ARG A 268 -10.23 -28.69 15.73
CA ARG A 268 -10.86 -28.13 16.93
C ARG A 268 -10.82 -26.62 16.86
N LEU A 269 -11.89 -25.99 17.34
CA LEU A 269 -11.94 -24.55 17.62
C LEU A 269 -11.80 -24.38 19.12
N GLY A 270 -10.72 -23.73 19.55
CA GLY A 270 -10.20 -23.92 20.89
C GLY A 270 -9.95 -25.42 21.17
N GLU A 271 -10.60 -25.96 22.19
CA GLU A 271 -10.48 -27.39 22.56
C GLU A 271 -11.63 -28.27 22.01
N ARG A 272 -12.65 -27.66 21.39
CA ARG A 272 -13.90 -28.33 21.00
C ARG A 272 -13.81 -28.84 19.55
N PRO A 273 -14.07 -30.14 19.26
CA PRO A 273 -14.04 -30.63 17.89
C PRO A 273 -15.21 -30.09 17.08
N LEU A 274 -14.91 -29.65 15.86
CA LEU A 274 -15.84 -28.98 14.95
C LEU A 274 -16.69 -29.99 14.17
N ILE A 275 -18.01 -29.87 14.26
CA ILE A 275 -18.97 -30.63 13.44
C ILE A 275 -19.83 -29.63 12.67
N VAL A 276 -19.87 -29.76 11.34
CA VAL A 276 -20.67 -28.90 10.47
C VAL A 276 -21.93 -29.63 9.99
N VAL A 277 -23.08 -28.96 10.02
CA VAL A 277 -24.36 -29.48 9.51
C VAL A 277 -24.82 -28.63 8.32
N TYR A 278 -25.17 -29.29 7.21
CA TYR A 278 -25.42 -28.61 5.93
C TYR A 278 -26.81 -27.95 5.80
N ARG A 279 -27.86 -28.58 6.35
CA ARG A 279 -29.27 -28.16 6.29
C ARG A 279 -29.90 -28.22 7.69
N PRO A 280 -29.67 -27.23 8.56
CA PRO A 280 -30.27 -27.19 9.90
C PRO A 280 -31.80 -27.31 9.91
N SER A 281 -32.50 -26.77 8.89
CA SER A 281 -33.97 -26.76 8.86
C SER A 281 -34.62 -28.14 8.70
N LEU A 282 -33.85 -29.16 8.28
CA LEU A 282 -34.36 -30.53 8.12
C LEU A 282 -34.43 -31.31 9.44
N LEU A 283 -33.81 -30.81 10.52
CA LEU A 283 -33.85 -31.43 11.85
C LEU A 283 -35.13 -31.00 12.60
N PRO A 284 -36.10 -31.90 12.87
CA PRO A 284 -37.41 -31.52 13.40
C PRO A 284 -37.35 -30.81 14.76
N GLN A 285 -36.39 -31.18 15.61
CA GLN A 285 -36.18 -30.62 16.95
C GLN A 285 -34.70 -30.30 17.17
N CYS A 286 -34.13 -29.55 16.22
CA CYS A 286 -32.68 -29.30 16.10
C CYS A 286 -31.99 -29.03 17.44
N ALA A 287 -32.40 -28.02 18.21
CA ALA A 287 -31.75 -27.67 19.48
C ALA A 287 -31.70 -28.84 20.49
N ARG A 288 -32.74 -29.70 20.53
CA ARG A 288 -32.74 -30.89 21.38
C ARG A 288 -31.78 -31.95 20.86
N THR A 289 -31.76 -32.17 19.54
CA THR A 289 -30.83 -33.10 18.89
C THR A 289 -29.37 -32.70 19.16
N LEU A 290 -29.04 -31.41 19.02
CA LEU A 290 -27.70 -30.88 19.28
C LEU A 290 -27.27 -31.06 20.75
N GLU A 291 -28.17 -30.81 21.71
CA GLU A 291 -27.85 -31.05 23.13
C GLU A 291 -27.68 -32.54 23.43
N HIS A 292 -28.48 -33.42 22.81
CA HIS A 292 -28.30 -34.87 22.92
C HIS A 292 -26.94 -35.31 22.38
N TRP A 293 -26.48 -34.74 21.26
CA TRP A 293 -25.14 -35.00 20.73
C TRP A 293 -24.04 -34.56 21.70
N ARG A 294 -24.17 -33.39 22.33
CA ARG A 294 -23.23 -32.94 23.39
C ARG A 294 -23.22 -33.94 24.55
N ASP A 295 -24.38 -34.40 25.00
CA ASP A 295 -24.50 -35.40 26.07
C ASP A 295 -23.81 -36.73 25.73
N VAL A 296 -24.00 -37.23 24.51
CA VAL A 296 -23.32 -38.46 24.06
C VAL A 296 -21.81 -38.25 24.04
N CYS A 297 -21.32 -37.14 23.46
CA CYS A 297 -19.89 -36.81 23.40
C CYS A 297 -19.26 -36.66 24.79
N ARG A 298 -19.95 -36.01 25.74
CA ARG A 298 -19.52 -35.93 27.15
C ARG A 298 -19.37 -37.31 27.78
N LYS A 299 -20.39 -38.18 27.63
CA LYS A 299 -20.41 -39.54 28.20
C LYS A 299 -19.32 -40.43 27.61
N GLU A 300 -19.00 -40.26 26.34
CA GLU A 300 -18.03 -41.05 25.58
C GLU A 300 -16.59 -40.52 25.70
N GLY A 301 -16.37 -39.49 26.53
CA GLY A 301 -15.05 -38.93 26.83
C GLY A 301 -14.48 -37.99 25.76
N ILE A 302 -15.29 -37.53 24.80
CA ILE A 302 -14.88 -36.50 23.81
C ILE A 302 -14.86 -35.11 24.45
N GLY A 303 -15.77 -34.86 25.41
CA GLY A 303 -16.00 -33.55 25.99
C GLY A 303 -17.03 -32.73 25.22
N GLU A 304 -16.91 -31.40 25.27
CA GLU A 304 -17.78 -30.48 24.54
C GLU A 304 -17.43 -30.43 23.05
N VAL A 305 -18.47 -30.44 22.19
CA VAL A 305 -18.35 -30.32 20.73
C VAL A 305 -18.74 -28.92 20.25
N PHE A 306 -18.11 -28.44 19.19
CA PHE A 306 -18.47 -27.17 18.54
C PHE A 306 -19.34 -27.47 17.33
N LEU A 307 -20.61 -27.06 17.38
CA LEU A 307 -21.62 -27.37 16.38
C LEU A 307 -21.85 -26.13 15.52
N ALA A 308 -21.47 -26.19 14.25
CA ALA A 308 -21.68 -25.11 13.29
C ALA A 308 -22.67 -25.53 12.20
N MET A 309 -23.41 -24.56 11.67
CA MET A 309 -24.28 -24.77 10.51
C MET A 309 -23.73 -24.09 9.26
N ALA A 310 -23.94 -24.68 8.08
CA ALA A 310 -23.71 -23.99 6.82
C ALA A 310 -24.87 -23.02 6.52
N GLN A 311 -24.57 -21.77 6.15
CA GLN A 311 -25.57 -20.76 5.76
C GLN A 311 -26.09 -21.01 4.35
N PHE A 312 -26.92 -22.04 4.19
CA PHE A 312 -27.60 -22.34 2.94
C PHE A 312 -29.08 -21.98 2.99
N ASP A 313 -29.82 -22.56 3.95
CA ASP A 313 -31.27 -22.44 4.10
C ASP A 313 -31.67 -21.53 5.27
N VAL A 314 -30.77 -21.34 6.24
CA VAL A 314 -30.94 -20.50 7.44
C VAL A 314 -29.73 -19.59 7.61
N ASP A 315 -29.97 -18.34 8.00
CA ASP A 315 -28.91 -17.36 8.24
C ASP A 315 -28.47 -17.35 9.73
N ASP A 316 -29.39 -17.21 10.71
CA ASP A 316 -29.03 -17.07 12.14
C ASP A 316 -28.90 -18.43 12.88
N PRO A 317 -27.73 -18.78 13.46
CA PRO A 317 -27.49 -20.07 14.12
C PRO A 317 -28.25 -20.23 15.44
N ARG A 318 -28.61 -19.12 16.09
CA ARG A 318 -29.27 -19.12 17.40
C ARG A 318 -30.68 -19.69 17.33
N GLU A 319 -31.36 -19.56 16.19
CA GLU A 319 -32.70 -20.10 15.95
C GLU A 319 -32.76 -21.62 16.07
N TYR A 320 -31.63 -22.31 15.82
CA TYR A 320 -31.54 -23.78 15.78
C TYR A 320 -30.62 -24.37 16.86
N GLY A 321 -30.00 -23.52 17.69
CA GLY A 321 -29.15 -23.93 18.81
C GLY A 321 -27.68 -24.23 18.46
N PHE A 322 -27.22 -23.79 17.29
CA PHE A 322 -25.83 -23.92 16.87
C PHE A 322 -24.92 -22.88 17.55
N ASP A 323 -23.65 -23.20 17.69
CA ASP A 323 -22.63 -22.32 18.28
C ASP A 323 -22.22 -21.19 17.30
N ALA A 324 -22.20 -21.48 16.00
CA ALA A 324 -21.83 -20.53 14.95
C ALA A 324 -22.45 -20.89 13.60
N ALA A 325 -22.37 -19.95 12.67
CA ALA A 325 -22.69 -20.15 11.26
C ALA A 325 -21.43 -20.08 10.40
N ILE A 326 -21.37 -20.87 9.33
CA ILE A 326 -20.32 -20.87 8.31
C ILE A 326 -20.94 -20.42 6.98
N GLU A 327 -20.44 -19.35 6.39
CA GLU A 327 -20.90 -18.94 5.07
C GLU A 327 -20.56 -19.99 4.02
N PHE A 328 -21.57 -20.38 3.23
CA PHE A 328 -21.42 -21.35 2.14
C PHE A 328 -21.79 -20.66 0.82
N PRO A 329 -20.93 -19.80 0.27
CA PRO A 329 -21.23 -19.10 -0.97
C PRO A 329 -21.25 -20.09 -2.16
N PRO A 330 -22.00 -19.81 -3.24
CA PRO A 330 -22.54 -18.50 -3.62
C PRO A 330 -23.89 -18.10 -2.99
N HIS A 331 -24.60 -18.99 -2.28
CA HIS A 331 -26.03 -18.81 -1.96
C HIS A 331 -26.40 -17.44 -1.35
N LYS A 332 -26.06 -17.21 -0.08
CA LYS A 332 -26.40 -15.98 0.66
C LYS A 332 -25.89 -14.73 -0.07
N VAL A 333 -24.62 -14.73 -0.45
CA VAL A 333 -23.93 -13.57 -1.03
C VAL A 333 -24.30 -13.27 -2.47
N ALA A 334 -24.94 -14.19 -3.20
CA ALA A 334 -25.42 -13.95 -4.57
C ALA A 334 -26.89 -13.51 -4.64
N ARG A 335 -27.59 -13.39 -3.51
CA ARG A 335 -28.98 -12.91 -3.46
C ARG A 335 -29.05 -11.49 -4.05
N GLY A 336 -29.92 -11.28 -5.03
CA GLY A 336 -30.15 -9.95 -5.63
C GLY A 336 -29.22 -9.56 -6.77
N LEU A 337 -28.23 -10.38 -7.14
CA LEU A 337 -27.35 -10.08 -8.28
C LEU A 337 -28.11 -10.18 -9.62
N HIS A 338 -27.73 -9.32 -10.57
CA HIS A 338 -28.39 -9.23 -11.88
C HIS A 338 -27.62 -10.00 -12.96
N PRO A 339 -28.31 -10.72 -13.87
CA PRO A 339 -27.65 -11.44 -14.94
C PRO A 339 -27.04 -10.53 -15.99
N ILE A 340 -25.88 -10.94 -16.50
CA ILE A 340 -25.20 -10.32 -17.64
C ILE A 340 -25.46 -11.03 -18.97
N ASN A 341 -26.40 -12.00 -19.02
CA ASN A 341 -26.72 -12.80 -20.21
C ASN A 341 -26.87 -11.97 -21.51
N TRP A 342 -27.46 -10.78 -21.43
CA TRP A 342 -27.67 -9.90 -22.59
C TRP A 342 -26.38 -9.32 -23.19
N LYS A 343 -25.28 -9.29 -22.42
CA LYS A 343 -23.95 -8.87 -22.87
C LYS A 343 -23.19 -10.03 -23.55
N LEU A 344 -23.64 -11.27 -23.38
CA LEU A 344 -22.90 -12.44 -23.80
C LEU A 344 -23.20 -12.80 -25.26
N LYS A 345 -22.16 -13.24 -25.96
CA LYS A 345 -22.31 -13.85 -27.28
C LYS A 345 -22.57 -15.34 -27.13
N VAL A 346 -23.84 -15.71 -27.06
CA VAL A 346 -24.29 -17.10 -26.90
C VAL A 346 -23.93 -17.93 -28.14
N VAL A 347 -23.30 -19.10 -27.91
CA VAL A 347 -22.87 -20.06 -28.95
C VAL A 347 -23.93 -21.14 -29.14
N ASN A 348 -24.54 -21.61 -28.06
CA ASN A 348 -25.67 -22.52 -28.10
C ASN A 348 -26.99 -21.74 -28.07
N PRO A 349 -27.77 -21.67 -29.17
CA PRO A 349 -29.03 -20.92 -29.21
C PRO A 349 -30.08 -21.37 -28.19
N GLU A 350 -29.96 -22.60 -27.67
CA GLU A 350 -30.87 -23.16 -26.66
C GLU A 350 -30.42 -22.89 -25.21
N TYR A 351 -29.31 -22.17 -25.01
CA TYR A 351 -28.79 -21.86 -23.68
C TYR A 351 -29.77 -20.99 -22.89
N ALA A 352 -30.20 -21.51 -21.74
CA ALA A 352 -31.12 -20.86 -20.80
C ALA A 352 -30.51 -20.77 -19.39
N GLY A 353 -29.18 -20.83 -19.28
CA GLY A 353 -28.46 -20.65 -18.02
C GLY A 353 -28.46 -19.21 -17.54
N HIS A 354 -28.09 -19.02 -16.29
CA HIS A 354 -28.01 -17.72 -15.64
C HIS A 354 -26.53 -17.36 -15.47
N VAL A 355 -26.11 -16.18 -15.92
CA VAL A 355 -24.70 -15.76 -15.83
C VAL A 355 -24.62 -14.43 -15.12
N VAL A 356 -23.81 -14.38 -14.07
CA VAL A 356 -23.53 -13.18 -13.27
C VAL A 356 -22.03 -12.85 -13.35
N GLU A 357 -21.68 -11.60 -13.10
CA GLU A 357 -20.29 -11.16 -13.06
C GLU A 357 -19.66 -11.55 -11.71
N TYR A 358 -18.48 -12.16 -11.72
CA TYR A 358 -17.82 -12.60 -10.48
C TYR A 358 -17.36 -11.41 -9.63
N ALA A 359 -17.00 -10.29 -10.25
CA ALA A 359 -16.64 -9.09 -9.50
C ALA A 359 -17.79 -8.57 -8.61
N ASP A 360 -19.04 -8.69 -9.07
CA ASP A 360 -20.23 -8.21 -8.37
C ASP A 360 -20.47 -8.99 -7.07
N VAL A 361 -20.28 -10.32 -7.09
CA VAL A 361 -20.43 -11.13 -5.86
C VAL A 361 -19.32 -10.86 -4.85
N VAL A 362 -18.09 -10.60 -5.31
CA VAL A 362 -16.97 -10.22 -4.43
C VAL A 362 -17.27 -8.87 -3.78
N GLU A 363 -17.68 -7.87 -4.54
CA GLU A 363 -18.03 -6.55 -4.01
C GLU A 363 -19.20 -6.64 -3.02
N GLN A 364 -20.24 -7.39 -3.34
CA GLN A 364 -21.38 -7.59 -2.45
C GLN A 364 -20.99 -8.33 -1.16
N ALA A 365 -20.11 -9.33 -1.23
CA ALA A 365 -19.66 -10.06 -0.05
C ALA A 365 -18.80 -9.19 0.90
N CYS A 366 -17.92 -8.35 0.35
CA CYS A 366 -17.10 -7.41 1.14
C CYS A 366 -17.94 -6.33 1.86
N HIS A 367 -19.12 -6.00 1.32
CA HIS A 367 -20.04 -5.03 1.93
C HIS A 367 -21.23 -5.67 2.65
N TRP A 368 -21.25 -7.00 2.77
CA TRP A 368 -22.36 -7.68 3.43
C TRP A 368 -22.45 -7.25 4.91
N PRO A 369 -23.67 -6.94 5.42
CA PRO A 369 -23.84 -6.49 6.81
C PRO A 369 -23.20 -7.43 7.83
N GLU A 370 -22.61 -6.85 8.88
CA GLU A 370 -22.07 -7.62 10.01
C GLU A 370 -23.19 -8.39 10.72
N ALA A 371 -22.88 -9.62 11.12
CA ALA A 371 -23.76 -10.45 11.92
C ALA A 371 -23.52 -10.18 13.41
N ASP A 372 -24.58 -10.21 14.22
CA ASP A 372 -24.52 -10.11 15.68
C ASP A 372 -24.34 -11.48 16.38
N TYR A 373 -23.97 -12.50 15.61
CA TYR A 373 -23.72 -13.87 16.05
C TYR A 373 -22.37 -14.38 15.50
N PRO A 374 -21.74 -15.41 16.10
CA PRO A 374 -20.50 -15.97 15.59
C PRO A 374 -20.63 -16.47 14.15
N LEU A 375 -19.92 -15.80 13.24
CA LEU A 375 -19.95 -16.07 11.80
C LEU A 375 -18.54 -16.32 11.29
N ILE A 376 -18.33 -17.50 10.72
CA ILE A 376 -17.12 -17.86 10.00
C ILE A 376 -17.37 -17.58 8.52
N ARG A 377 -16.64 -16.61 7.95
CA ARG A 377 -16.79 -16.22 6.54
C ARG A 377 -16.28 -17.29 5.59
N GLY A 378 -16.87 -17.32 4.40
CA GLY A 378 -16.66 -18.32 3.38
C GLY A 378 -16.47 -17.67 2.01
N VAL A 379 -15.55 -18.20 1.21
CA VAL A 379 -15.23 -17.71 -0.14
C VAL A 379 -15.24 -18.86 -1.16
N PHE A 380 -15.34 -18.56 -2.47
CA PHE A 380 -15.14 -19.57 -3.52
C PHE A 380 -14.22 -19.05 -4.63
N PRO A 381 -13.30 -19.87 -5.20
CA PRO A 381 -12.41 -19.44 -6.28
C PRO A 381 -13.14 -19.10 -7.59
N SER A 382 -14.09 -19.96 -7.98
CA SER A 382 -14.99 -19.77 -9.11
C SER A 382 -16.24 -20.63 -8.91
N TRP A 383 -17.29 -20.37 -9.68
CA TRP A 383 -18.52 -21.16 -9.61
C TRP A 383 -19.21 -21.25 -10.98
N ASP A 384 -19.44 -22.47 -11.43
CA ASP A 384 -20.04 -22.84 -12.70
C ASP A 384 -20.53 -24.29 -12.65
N ASN A 385 -21.84 -24.48 -12.46
CA ASN A 385 -22.46 -25.80 -12.44
C ASN A 385 -23.04 -26.26 -13.79
N GLU A 386 -22.58 -25.70 -14.91
CA GLU A 386 -22.96 -26.12 -16.26
C GLU A 386 -22.68 -27.62 -16.49
N ALA A 387 -21.61 -28.17 -15.92
CA ALA A 387 -21.30 -29.61 -16.00
C ALA A 387 -22.41 -30.49 -15.37
N ARG A 388 -23.06 -30.02 -14.30
CA ARG A 388 -24.19 -30.70 -13.65
C ARG A 388 -25.54 -30.37 -14.29
N LYS A 389 -25.68 -29.20 -14.92
CA LYS A 389 -26.93 -28.69 -15.52
C LYS A 389 -26.72 -28.19 -16.96
N PRO A 390 -26.43 -29.08 -17.93
CA PRO A 390 -26.14 -28.67 -19.30
C PRO A 390 -27.26 -27.81 -19.92
N GLY A 391 -26.88 -26.67 -20.49
CA GLY A 391 -27.78 -25.68 -21.09
C GLY A 391 -28.49 -24.77 -20.09
N ARG A 392 -28.33 -25.00 -18.77
CA ARG A 392 -29.08 -24.32 -17.69
C ARG A 392 -28.22 -24.03 -16.45
N GLY A 393 -26.89 -24.03 -16.59
CA GLY A 393 -25.98 -23.73 -15.49
C GLY A 393 -26.16 -22.33 -14.91
N TYR A 394 -25.79 -22.17 -13.65
CA TYR A 394 -25.58 -20.90 -12.98
C TYR A 394 -24.07 -20.62 -12.93
N VAL A 395 -23.64 -19.56 -13.60
CA VAL A 395 -22.23 -19.27 -13.89
C VAL A 395 -21.84 -17.90 -13.33
N PHE A 396 -20.75 -17.85 -12.58
CA PHE A 396 -20.06 -16.62 -12.21
C PHE A 396 -18.91 -16.41 -13.19
N ALA A 397 -19.17 -15.62 -14.23
CA ALA A 397 -18.22 -15.38 -15.32
C ALA A 397 -17.07 -14.47 -14.88
N ASN A 398 -15.96 -14.54 -15.63
CA ASN A 398 -14.77 -13.70 -15.44
C ASN A 398 -14.14 -13.74 -14.03
N SER A 399 -14.28 -14.85 -13.31
CA SER A 399 -13.46 -15.08 -12.11
C SER A 399 -11.97 -15.00 -12.46
N THR A 400 -11.20 -14.39 -11.56
CA THR A 400 -9.74 -14.34 -11.64
C THR A 400 -9.11 -14.61 -10.27
N PRO A 401 -7.88 -15.14 -10.21
CA PRO A 401 -7.16 -15.31 -8.95
C PRO A 401 -7.02 -14.03 -8.13
N ALA A 402 -6.87 -12.87 -8.78
CA ALA A 402 -6.77 -11.58 -8.09
C ALA A 402 -8.08 -11.17 -7.38
N LEU A 403 -9.24 -11.35 -8.04
CA LEU A 403 -10.54 -11.07 -7.43
C LEU A 403 -10.83 -12.03 -6.27
N TYR A 404 -10.47 -13.31 -6.44
CA TYR A 404 -10.55 -14.31 -5.37
C TYR A 404 -9.64 -13.97 -4.18
N GLY A 405 -8.37 -13.62 -4.42
CA GLY A 405 -7.41 -13.25 -3.38
C GLY A 405 -7.91 -12.06 -2.56
N ARG A 406 -8.40 -11.00 -3.22
CA ARG A 406 -9.02 -9.85 -2.56
C ARG A 406 -10.20 -10.23 -1.67
N TRP A 407 -11.07 -11.13 -2.13
CA TRP A 407 -12.20 -11.60 -1.32
C TRP A 407 -11.73 -12.41 -0.10
N LEU A 408 -10.75 -13.28 -0.30
CA LEU A 408 -10.16 -14.06 0.79
C LEU A 408 -9.46 -13.17 1.83
N GLU A 409 -8.75 -12.12 1.41
CA GLU A 409 -8.15 -11.13 2.31
C GLU A 409 -9.18 -10.40 3.18
N ASP A 410 -10.34 -10.06 2.62
CA ASP A 410 -11.45 -9.48 3.37
C ASP A 410 -12.02 -10.48 4.40
N ALA A 411 -12.21 -11.74 4.00
CA ALA A 411 -12.67 -12.80 4.90
C ALA A 411 -11.67 -13.07 6.03
N ILE A 412 -10.37 -13.07 5.72
CA ILE A 412 -9.28 -13.24 6.71
C ILE A 412 -9.25 -12.05 7.68
N ALA A 413 -9.41 -10.82 7.19
CA ALA A 413 -9.47 -9.64 8.03
C ALA A 413 -10.64 -9.71 9.02
N HIS A 414 -11.82 -10.08 8.53
CA HIS A 414 -12.98 -10.31 9.38
C HIS A 414 -12.72 -11.40 10.43
N ALA A 415 -12.11 -12.52 10.05
CA ALA A 415 -11.80 -13.63 10.96
C ALA A 415 -10.82 -13.23 12.07
N ASN A 416 -9.87 -12.33 11.77
CA ASN A 416 -8.94 -11.79 12.76
C ASN A 416 -9.60 -10.81 13.74
N GLU A 417 -10.56 -10.01 13.26
CA GLU A 417 -11.34 -9.09 14.10
C GLU A 417 -12.37 -9.82 14.97
N HIS A 418 -12.91 -10.93 14.46
CA HIS A 418 -13.99 -11.70 15.08
C HIS A 418 -13.59 -13.17 15.25
N PRO A 419 -12.56 -13.48 16.06
CA PRO A 419 -12.12 -14.86 16.26
C PRO A 419 -13.20 -15.69 16.95
N VAL A 420 -13.41 -16.91 16.47
CA VAL A 420 -14.38 -17.86 17.04
C VAL A 420 -13.63 -18.81 17.94
N GLU A 421 -13.98 -18.84 19.24
CA GLU A 421 -13.24 -19.61 20.26
C GLU A 421 -11.74 -19.25 20.32
N GLY A 422 -11.40 -18.00 19.99
CA GLY A 422 -10.01 -17.52 19.94
C GLY A 422 -9.27 -17.84 18.64
N ASP A 423 -9.90 -18.52 17.69
CA ASP A 423 -9.33 -18.87 16.40
C ASP A 423 -9.84 -17.96 15.26
N ALA A 424 -8.92 -17.43 14.47
CA ALA A 424 -9.24 -16.82 13.17
C ALA A 424 -9.40 -17.92 12.13
N VAL A 425 -10.61 -18.11 11.61
CA VAL A 425 -10.96 -19.21 10.69
C VAL A 425 -11.70 -18.67 9.48
N VAL A 426 -11.40 -19.21 8.30
CA VAL A 426 -12.14 -18.96 7.05
C VAL A 426 -12.40 -20.27 6.33
N PHE A 427 -13.55 -20.37 5.65
CA PHE A 427 -13.87 -21.53 4.81
C PHE A 427 -13.70 -21.21 3.32
N ILE A 428 -13.23 -22.20 2.56
CA ILE A 428 -13.10 -22.11 1.10
C ILE A 428 -13.97 -23.20 0.47
N ASN A 429 -14.89 -22.78 -0.39
CA ASN A 429 -15.71 -23.65 -1.22
C ASN A 429 -15.12 -23.66 -2.65
N ALA A 430 -14.31 -24.64 -3.04
CA ALA A 430 -13.89 -25.84 -2.33
C ALA A 430 -12.44 -26.21 -2.72
N TRP A 431 -11.93 -27.30 -2.14
CA TRP A 431 -10.70 -27.93 -2.61
C TRP A 431 -10.88 -28.49 -4.03
N ASN A 432 -11.91 -29.31 -4.26
CA ASN A 432 -12.06 -30.13 -5.47
C ASN A 432 -13.52 -30.28 -5.97
N GLU A 433 -14.40 -29.27 -5.84
CA GLU A 433 -15.77 -29.34 -6.36
C GLU A 433 -15.83 -29.00 -7.86
N TRP A 434 -15.24 -29.87 -8.68
CA TRP A 434 -15.09 -29.68 -10.14
C TRP A 434 -16.42 -29.62 -10.89
N GLY A 435 -17.47 -30.31 -10.41
CA GLY A 435 -18.79 -30.31 -11.04
C GLY A 435 -19.50 -28.96 -10.98
N GLU A 436 -19.09 -28.11 -10.05
CA GLU A 436 -19.57 -26.73 -9.89
C GLU A 436 -18.47 -25.71 -10.17
N GLY A 437 -17.35 -26.12 -10.77
CA GLY A 437 -16.24 -25.23 -11.09
C GLY A 437 -15.63 -24.54 -9.86
N ALA A 438 -15.85 -25.06 -8.65
CA ALA A 438 -15.41 -24.49 -7.39
C ALA A 438 -14.24 -25.32 -6.82
N TYR A 439 -13.03 -25.05 -7.30
CA TYR A 439 -11.84 -25.82 -6.90
C TYR A 439 -10.61 -24.92 -6.72
N LEU A 440 -9.75 -25.32 -5.79
CA LEU A 440 -8.39 -24.77 -5.64
C LEU A 440 -7.36 -25.58 -6.40
N GLU A 441 -7.66 -26.85 -6.71
CA GLU A 441 -6.73 -27.73 -7.40
C GLU A 441 -6.20 -27.14 -8.71
N PRO A 442 -4.93 -27.44 -9.06
CA PRO A 442 -4.33 -26.86 -10.26
C PRO A 442 -5.03 -27.35 -11.52
N ASP A 443 -5.29 -26.43 -12.44
CA ASP A 443 -5.90 -26.71 -13.74
C ASP A 443 -4.97 -26.33 -14.91
N ARG A 444 -5.34 -26.68 -16.14
CA ARG A 444 -4.50 -26.39 -17.32
C ARG A 444 -4.45 -24.92 -17.72
N ARG A 445 -5.42 -24.11 -17.28
CA ARG A 445 -5.58 -22.71 -17.70
C ARG A 445 -4.83 -21.76 -16.77
N HIS A 446 -5.01 -21.95 -15.47
CA HIS A 446 -4.50 -21.12 -14.39
C HIS A 446 -3.28 -21.75 -13.72
N GLY A 447 -2.96 -23.03 -13.96
CA GLY A 447 -1.88 -23.70 -13.26
C GLY A 447 -2.16 -23.68 -11.76
N TYR A 448 -1.26 -23.08 -10.98
CA TYR A 448 -1.37 -22.95 -9.52
C TYR A 448 -1.89 -21.58 -9.06
N ALA A 449 -2.46 -20.76 -9.94
CA ALA A 449 -2.72 -19.35 -9.62
C ALA A 449 -3.70 -19.13 -8.47
N TYR A 450 -4.76 -19.95 -8.35
CA TYR A 450 -5.69 -19.86 -7.21
C TYR A 450 -5.03 -20.28 -5.90
N LEU A 451 -4.20 -21.33 -5.91
CA LEU A 451 -3.40 -21.72 -4.76
C LEU A 451 -2.38 -20.63 -4.36
N GLN A 452 -1.72 -20.01 -5.33
CA GLN A 452 -0.81 -18.89 -5.07
C GLN A 452 -1.57 -17.70 -4.46
N ALA A 453 -2.74 -17.36 -4.99
CA ALA A 453 -3.58 -16.30 -4.42
C ALA A 453 -4.03 -16.63 -2.99
N THR A 454 -4.35 -17.90 -2.69
CA THR A 454 -4.64 -18.34 -1.31
C THR A 454 -3.43 -18.13 -0.39
N ARG A 455 -2.24 -18.54 -0.83
CA ARG A 455 -1.00 -18.35 -0.08
C ARG A 455 -0.71 -16.89 0.18
N ASP A 456 -0.75 -16.07 -0.87
CA ASP A 456 -0.49 -14.64 -0.81
C ASP A 456 -1.45 -13.96 0.19
N ALA A 457 -2.75 -14.27 0.14
CA ALA A 457 -3.73 -13.73 1.09
C ALA A 457 -3.47 -14.15 2.55
N LEU A 458 -3.03 -15.39 2.77
CA LEU A 458 -2.72 -15.92 4.11
C LEU A 458 -1.39 -15.39 4.68
N GLU A 459 -0.42 -15.10 3.82
CA GLU A 459 0.85 -14.45 4.21
C GLU A 459 0.66 -12.93 4.40
N GLN A 460 -0.08 -12.26 3.51
CA GLN A 460 -0.36 -10.82 3.57
C GLN A 460 -1.38 -10.44 4.66
N GLY A 461 -2.29 -11.33 5.03
CA GLY A 461 -3.18 -11.12 6.18
C GLY A 461 -2.42 -10.97 7.51
N MET A 462 -1.15 -11.38 7.56
CA MET A 462 -0.25 -11.13 8.69
C MET A 462 0.50 -9.79 8.58
N ALA A 463 0.52 -9.19 7.39
CA ALA A 463 1.33 -8.05 7.01
C ALA A 463 0.51 -7.08 6.13
N ARG A 464 -0.58 -6.52 6.66
CA ARG A 464 -1.04 -5.24 6.10
C ARG A 464 0.00 -4.20 6.48
N GLU A 465 0.80 -3.78 5.50
CA GLU A 465 1.66 -2.62 5.68
C GLU A 465 0.78 -1.44 6.10
N ASP A 466 1.08 -0.89 7.27
CA ASP A 466 0.29 0.20 7.80
C ASP A 466 0.26 1.39 6.82
N GLY A 467 -0.95 1.77 6.39
CA GLY A 467 -1.17 2.76 5.34
C GLY A 467 -1.54 4.16 5.84
N VAL A 468 -1.45 5.13 4.94
CA VAL A 468 -1.79 6.55 5.18
C VAL A 468 -2.97 6.96 4.30
N VAL A 469 -3.93 7.71 4.84
CA VAL A 469 -4.93 8.42 4.03
C VAL A 469 -4.58 9.91 3.94
N VAL A 470 -4.62 10.48 2.73
CA VAL A 470 -4.53 11.93 2.53
C VAL A 470 -5.93 12.46 2.23
N VAL A 471 -6.37 13.47 2.98
CA VAL A 471 -7.72 14.03 2.87
C VAL A 471 -7.66 15.42 2.26
N SER A 472 -8.35 15.64 1.14
CA SER A 472 -8.53 16.97 0.52
C SER A 472 -9.99 17.42 0.62
N HIS A 473 -10.23 18.71 0.83
CA HIS A 473 -11.59 19.22 0.97
C HIS A 473 -12.36 19.29 -0.36
N ASP A 474 -11.66 19.40 -1.49
CA ASP A 474 -12.19 19.26 -2.85
C ASP A 474 -11.06 18.93 -3.85
N ALA A 475 -11.36 18.91 -5.15
CA ALA A 475 -10.39 18.68 -6.22
C ALA A 475 -10.28 19.86 -7.22
N HIS A 476 -10.51 21.10 -6.78
CA HIS A 476 -10.28 22.28 -7.61
C HIS A 476 -8.77 22.62 -7.71
N PRO A 477 -8.29 23.21 -8.82
CA PRO A 477 -6.86 23.42 -9.06
C PRO A 477 -6.27 24.61 -8.28
N HIS A 478 -6.33 24.56 -6.94
CA HIS A 478 -5.74 25.54 -6.02
C HIS A 478 -4.56 24.93 -5.24
N GLY A 479 -3.79 25.78 -4.55
CA GLY A 479 -2.53 25.39 -3.92
C GLY A 479 -2.66 24.24 -2.90
N ALA A 480 -3.75 24.21 -2.14
CA ALA A 480 -4.00 23.16 -1.16
C ALA A 480 -4.25 21.78 -1.80
N GLN A 481 -4.97 21.73 -2.92
CA GLN A 481 -5.31 20.50 -3.62
C GLN A 481 -4.09 19.95 -4.37
N TYR A 482 -3.25 20.82 -4.91
CA TYR A 482 -1.94 20.39 -5.42
C TYR A 482 -1.07 19.85 -4.28
N LEU A 483 -1.09 20.49 -3.10
CA LEU A 483 -0.36 19.97 -1.94
C LEU A 483 -0.81 18.55 -1.56
N ALA A 484 -2.12 18.29 -1.41
CA ALA A 484 -2.63 16.95 -1.12
C ALA A 484 -2.28 15.92 -2.22
N LEU A 485 -2.42 16.29 -3.49
CA LEU A 485 -2.04 15.44 -4.62
C LEU A 485 -0.55 15.08 -4.58
N HIS A 486 0.31 16.06 -4.33
CA HIS A 486 1.75 15.85 -4.27
C HIS A 486 2.17 15.10 -3.01
N LEU A 487 1.48 15.26 -1.88
CA LEU A 487 1.68 14.40 -0.70
C LEU A 487 1.46 12.93 -1.06
N ALA A 488 0.36 12.60 -1.73
CA ALA A 488 0.10 11.22 -2.15
C ALA A 488 1.12 10.70 -3.16
N ARG A 489 1.55 11.54 -4.12
CA ARG A 489 2.62 11.17 -5.07
C ARG A 489 3.95 10.89 -4.36
N GLU A 490 4.32 11.70 -3.38
CA GLU A 490 5.56 11.51 -2.62
C GLU A 490 5.49 10.27 -1.71
N LEU A 491 4.36 10.03 -1.05
CA LEU A 491 4.12 8.80 -0.28
C LEU A 491 4.25 7.55 -1.16
N LYS A 492 3.62 7.56 -2.35
CA LYS A 492 3.74 6.49 -3.35
C LYS A 492 5.19 6.31 -3.83
N ALA A 493 5.92 7.40 -4.09
CA ALA A 493 7.32 7.36 -4.48
C ALA A 493 8.23 6.77 -3.38
N MET A 494 7.87 6.97 -2.11
CA MET A 494 8.52 6.38 -0.94
C MET A 494 8.01 4.97 -0.60
N ARG A 495 7.16 4.38 -1.45
CA ARG A 495 6.53 3.06 -1.23
C ARG A 495 5.74 2.98 0.08
N VAL A 496 5.15 4.09 0.52
CA VAL A 496 4.20 4.10 1.64
C VAL A 496 2.80 3.84 1.07
N PRO A 497 2.07 2.80 1.51
CA PRO A 497 0.70 2.58 1.08
C PRO A 497 -0.15 3.81 1.36
N VAL A 498 -0.83 4.32 0.34
CA VAL A 498 -1.58 5.57 0.41
C VAL A 498 -2.96 5.44 -0.22
N GLU A 499 -3.96 6.00 0.45
CA GLU A 499 -5.32 6.22 -0.05
C GLU A 499 -5.66 7.71 -0.04
N LEU A 500 -6.65 8.10 -0.84
CA LEU A 500 -7.12 9.47 -0.96
C LEU A 500 -8.61 9.57 -0.62
N ILE A 501 -8.96 10.59 0.17
CA ILE A 501 -10.36 11.00 0.39
C ILE A 501 -10.51 12.44 -0.10
N VAL A 502 -11.52 12.66 -0.94
CA VAL A 502 -11.87 14.00 -1.43
C VAL A 502 -13.28 14.35 -0.98
N LEU A 503 -13.43 15.41 -0.19
CA LEU A 503 -14.72 15.79 0.42
C LEU A 503 -15.62 16.62 -0.52
N GLY A 504 -15.16 16.93 -1.72
CA GLY A 504 -15.85 17.76 -2.70
C GLY A 504 -15.40 17.47 -4.13
N GLU A 505 -16.19 17.91 -5.10
CA GLU A 505 -15.90 17.69 -6.53
C GLU A 505 -14.76 18.57 -7.04
N GLY A 506 -14.22 18.25 -8.22
CA GLY A 506 -13.36 19.18 -8.96
C GLY A 506 -12.57 18.55 -10.11
N PRO A 507 -11.93 19.38 -10.97
CA PRO A 507 -11.24 18.92 -12.17
C PRO A 507 -10.02 18.02 -11.94
N LEU A 508 -9.44 18.01 -10.73
CA LEU A 508 -8.28 17.17 -10.40
C LEU A 508 -8.65 15.74 -9.98
N LEU A 509 -9.93 15.35 -9.96
CA LEU A 509 -10.32 14.01 -9.49
C LEU A 509 -9.62 12.87 -10.23
N ASP A 510 -9.39 13.01 -11.54
CA ASP A 510 -8.70 11.98 -12.32
C ASP A 510 -7.21 11.92 -11.94
N ASP A 511 -6.54 13.07 -11.72
CA ASP A 511 -5.16 13.10 -11.21
C ASP A 511 -5.04 12.40 -9.84
N TYR A 512 -6.04 12.53 -8.97
CA TYR A 512 -6.10 11.86 -7.67
C TYR A 512 -6.24 10.34 -7.85
N ARG A 513 -7.19 9.89 -8.69
CA ARG A 513 -7.43 8.46 -8.99
C ARG A 513 -6.23 7.78 -9.65
N ASP A 514 -5.54 8.48 -10.55
CA ASP A 514 -4.31 8.01 -11.19
C ASP A 514 -3.16 7.88 -10.19
N THR A 515 -3.20 8.69 -9.12
CA THR A 515 -2.18 8.67 -8.07
C THR A 515 -2.41 7.50 -7.11
N ALA A 516 -3.59 7.37 -6.52
CA ALA A 516 -3.90 6.35 -5.52
C ALA A 516 -5.42 6.02 -5.45
N PRO A 517 -5.83 4.89 -4.83
CA PRO A 517 -7.25 4.61 -4.58
C PRO A 517 -7.92 5.82 -3.92
N THR A 518 -8.95 6.35 -4.56
CA THR A 518 -9.57 7.62 -4.20
C THR A 518 -11.07 7.43 -3.98
N ALA A 519 -11.57 7.79 -2.79
CA ALA A 519 -13.00 7.88 -2.50
C ALA A 519 -13.45 9.35 -2.47
N VAL A 520 -14.63 9.62 -3.03
CA VAL A 520 -15.23 10.96 -3.08
C VAL A 520 -16.45 10.99 -2.16
N LEU A 521 -16.44 11.91 -1.20
CA LEU A 521 -17.47 12.04 -0.15
C LEU A 521 -18.22 13.39 -0.27
N ALA A 522 -18.41 13.87 -1.50
CA ALA A 522 -19.08 15.14 -1.75
C ALA A 522 -20.54 15.10 -1.27
N GLY A 523 -20.88 15.98 -0.31
CA GLY A 523 -22.22 16.04 0.27
C GLY A 523 -22.59 14.86 1.18
N ALA A 524 -21.60 14.07 1.62
CA ALA A 524 -21.80 12.94 2.51
C ALA A 524 -22.33 13.36 3.91
N ASP A 525 -23.12 12.49 4.52
CA ASP A 525 -23.57 12.62 5.89
C ASP A 525 -22.60 11.94 6.90
N ASP A 526 -22.85 12.13 8.20
CA ASP A 526 -22.02 11.57 9.26
C ASP A 526 -21.96 10.03 9.23
N ALA A 527 -23.04 9.36 8.80
CA ALA A 527 -23.06 7.90 8.66
C ALA A 527 -22.11 7.42 7.55
N THR A 528 -22.08 8.13 6.43
CA THR A 528 -21.18 7.87 5.31
C THR A 528 -19.72 8.15 5.70
N PHE A 529 -19.45 9.22 6.45
CA PHE A 529 -18.11 9.48 6.96
C PHE A 529 -17.62 8.39 7.91
N ALA A 530 -18.47 7.94 8.85
CA ALA A 530 -18.13 6.84 9.76
C ALA A 530 -17.85 5.55 8.98
N ALA A 531 -18.68 5.21 7.98
CA ALA A 531 -18.47 4.04 7.14
C ALA A 531 -17.16 4.13 6.34
N ALA A 532 -16.83 5.29 5.78
CA ALA A 532 -15.59 5.51 5.06
C ALA A 532 -14.36 5.37 5.96
N ALA A 533 -14.40 5.95 7.17
CA ALA A 533 -13.32 5.83 8.15
C ALA A 533 -13.10 4.38 8.60
N ARG A 534 -14.19 3.63 8.86
CA ARG A 534 -14.12 2.20 9.18
C ARG A 534 -13.54 1.38 8.04
N ALA A 535 -13.94 1.67 6.81
CA ALA A 535 -13.43 0.97 5.63
C ALA A 535 -11.92 1.22 5.43
N LEU A 536 -11.45 2.46 5.64
CA LEU A 536 -10.02 2.78 5.66
C LEU A 536 -9.29 1.97 6.74
N ARG A 537 -9.84 1.94 7.95
CA ARG A 537 -9.24 1.19 9.06
C ARG A 537 -9.13 -0.30 8.75
N ARG A 538 -10.21 -0.92 8.24
CA ARG A 538 -10.21 -2.33 7.82
C ARG A 538 -9.14 -2.59 6.77
N ARG A 539 -8.94 -1.68 5.80
CA ARG A 539 -7.88 -1.80 4.78
C ARG A 539 -6.45 -1.59 5.28
N GLY A 540 -6.24 -1.36 6.58
CA GLY A 540 -4.92 -1.21 7.18
C GLY A 540 -4.41 0.23 7.26
N VAL A 541 -5.27 1.23 7.00
CA VAL A 541 -4.90 2.63 7.21
C VAL A 541 -4.80 2.91 8.71
N ARG A 542 -3.65 3.44 9.14
CA ARG A 542 -3.35 3.76 10.55
C ARG A 542 -3.16 5.24 10.80
N ALA A 543 -2.84 6.01 9.77
CA ALA A 543 -2.61 7.43 9.88
C ALA A 543 -3.35 8.22 8.81
N ALA A 544 -3.70 9.47 9.12
CA ALA A 544 -4.34 10.40 8.23
C ALA A 544 -3.60 11.74 8.18
N LEU A 545 -3.31 12.22 6.97
CA LEU A 545 -2.86 13.57 6.69
C LEU A 545 -4.08 14.39 6.23
N VAL A 546 -4.68 15.13 7.17
CA VAL A 546 -5.85 15.96 6.90
C VAL A 546 -5.38 17.31 6.38
N ASN A 547 -5.45 17.49 5.07
CA ASN A 547 -4.99 18.70 4.41
C ASN A 547 -6.06 19.79 4.53
N THR A 548 -5.67 20.96 5.04
CA THR A 548 -6.49 22.17 5.27
C THR A 548 -7.48 22.12 6.41
N LEU A 549 -7.83 23.30 6.92
CA LEU A 549 -8.88 23.48 7.92
C LEU A 549 -10.26 23.04 7.40
N ALA A 550 -10.54 23.22 6.11
CA ALA A 550 -11.83 22.86 5.51
C ALA A 550 -12.16 21.36 5.65
N SER A 551 -11.15 20.51 5.75
CA SER A 551 -11.32 19.05 5.93
C SER A 551 -11.54 18.63 7.39
N GLY A 552 -11.61 19.58 8.32
CA GLY A 552 -11.58 19.32 9.76
C GLY A 552 -12.71 18.46 10.30
N HIS A 553 -13.90 18.48 9.69
CA HIS A 553 -15.04 17.65 10.12
C HIS A 553 -14.71 16.16 10.06
N PHE A 554 -13.97 15.71 9.03
CA PHE A 554 -13.67 14.29 8.85
C PHE A 554 -12.66 13.73 9.87
N ALA A 555 -11.86 14.61 10.50
CA ALA A 555 -10.88 14.22 11.51
C ALA A 555 -11.50 13.47 12.69
N ARG A 556 -12.74 13.82 13.06
CA ARG A 556 -13.50 13.14 14.12
C ARG A 556 -13.65 11.65 13.83
N PHE A 557 -14.23 11.31 12.68
CA PHE A 557 -14.54 9.92 12.31
C PHE A 557 -13.28 9.07 12.17
N LEU A 558 -12.21 9.66 11.61
CA LEU A 558 -10.90 9.00 11.54
C LEU A 558 -10.38 8.66 12.95
N ARG A 559 -10.47 9.60 13.89
CA ARG A 559 -10.00 9.40 15.26
C ARG A 559 -10.85 8.38 16.03
N GLU A 560 -12.17 8.40 15.85
CA GLU A 560 -13.11 7.45 16.46
C GLU A 560 -12.81 5.99 16.02
N GLU A 561 -12.34 5.78 14.80
CA GLU A 561 -11.92 4.47 14.25
C GLU A 561 -10.43 4.14 14.54
N GLY A 562 -9.77 4.92 15.40
CA GLY A 562 -8.39 4.66 15.85
C GLY A 562 -7.31 4.95 14.79
N ILE A 563 -7.59 5.84 13.84
CA ILE A 563 -6.61 6.38 12.88
C ILE A 563 -5.96 7.63 13.48
N ASP A 564 -4.62 7.70 13.46
CA ASP A 564 -3.88 8.85 13.96
C ASP A 564 -3.96 10.02 12.99
N VAL A 565 -4.44 11.17 13.46
CA VAL A 565 -4.68 12.34 12.62
C VAL A 565 -3.58 13.38 12.82
N VAL A 566 -2.88 13.72 11.74
CA VAL A 566 -2.05 14.92 11.62
C VAL A 566 -2.76 15.86 10.66
N ALA A 567 -3.15 17.03 11.16
CA ALA A 567 -3.87 18.03 10.37
C ALA A 567 -2.95 19.20 9.99
N MET A 568 -3.12 19.74 8.80
CA MET A 568 -2.38 20.91 8.31
C MET A 568 -3.32 22.10 8.19
N VAL A 569 -2.89 23.25 8.72
CA VAL A 569 -3.66 24.50 8.66
C VAL A 569 -2.86 25.53 7.87
N HIS A 570 -3.51 26.07 6.84
CA HIS A 570 -2.95 27.06 5.92
C HIS A 570 -3.77 28.35 5.92
N GLU A 571 -4.83 28.44 6.70
CA GLU A 571 -5.79 29.55 6.67
C GLU A 571 -5.45 30.62 7.70
N LEU A 572 -5.43 31.89 7.27
CA LEU A 572 -5.35 33.05 8.16
C LEU A 572 -6.75 33.42 8.70
N PRO A 573 -6.85 34.18 9.82
CA PRO A 573 -8.12 34.50 10.47
C PRO A 573 -9.21 35.03 9.54
N GLY A 574 -8.87 35.93 8.61
CA GLY A 574 -9.84 36.49 7.66
C GLY A 574 -10.49 35.42 6.78
N VAL A 575 -9.71 34.41 6.34
CA VAL A 575 -10.22 33.28 5.55
C VAL A 575 -11.10 32.36 6.41
N ILE A 576 -10.70 32.12 7.66
CA ILE A 576 -11.50 31.29 8.59
C ILE A 576 -12.89 31.92 8.81
N GLU A 577 -12.95 33.24 8.97
CA GLU A 577 -14.19 33.98 9.15
C GLU A 577 -15.03 34.05 7.86
N GLU A 578 -14.41 34.39 6.73
CA GLU A 578 -15.08 34.51 5.42
C GLU A 578 -15.78 33.21 5.01
N PHE A 579 -15.14 32.06 5.24
CA PHE A 579 -15.67 30.75 4.86
C PHE A 579 -16.37 29.99 6.00
N GLY A 580 -16.52 30.59 7.18
CA GLY A 580 -17.25 29.97 8.29
C GLY A 580 -16.60 28.69 8.86
N LEU A 581 -15.26 28.63 8.90
CA LEU A 581 -14.50 27.42 9.25
C LEU A 581 -14.27 27.23 10.75
N GLN A 582 -14.96 27.98 11.62
CA GLN A 582 -14.72 27.97 13.06
C GLN A 582 -15.08 26.62 13.71
N SER A 583 -16.11 25.93 13.22
CA SER A 583 -16.46 24.57 13.68
C SER A 583 -15.36 23.57 13.35
N ASN A 584 -14.81 23.65 12.14
CA ASN A 584 -13.71 22.79 11.71
C ASN A 584 -12.44 23.03 12.53
N ALA A 585 -12.16 24.29 12.91
CA ALA A 585 -11.05 24.61 13.82
C ALA A 585 -11.19 23.92 15.18
N ARG A 586 -12.40 23.93 15.74
CA ARG A 586 -12.69 23.23 17.00
C ARG A 586 -12.55 21.72 16.85
N ALA A 587 -13.07 21.15 15.75
CA ALA A 587 -12.94 19.73 15.46
C ALA A 587 -11.47 19.30 15.36
N LEU A 588 -10.63 20.05 14.64
CA LEU A 588 -9.20 19.75 14.57
C LEU A 588 -8.52 19.85 15.94
N ALA A 589 -8.82 20.90 16.72
CA ALA A 589 -8.26 21.05 18.07
C ALA A 589 -8.66 19.91 19.01
N GLU A 590 -9.83 19.31 18.81
CA GLU A 590 -10.32 18.20 19.63
C GLU A 590 -9.78 16.83 19.16
N TYR A 591 -9.77 16.56 17.85
CA TYR A 591 -9.54 15.21 17.31
C TYR A 591 -8.17 14.98 16.68
N ALA A 592 -7.45 16.02 16.26
CA ALA A 592 -6.13 15.86 15.66
C ALA A 592 -5.06 15.60 16.75
N GLY A 593 -4.24 14.57 16.57
CA GLY A 593 -3.10 14.30 17.48
C GLY A 593 -1.99 15.35 17.33
N ARG A 594 -1.81 15.88 16.12
CA ARG A 594 -0.93 17.02 15.82
C ARG A 594 -1.61 17.98 14.85
N ILE A 595 -1.40 19.28 15.04
CA ILE A 595 -1.76 20.33 14.10
C ILE A 595 -0.50 21.03 13.64
N VAL A 596 -0.30 21.06 12.33
CA VAL A 596 0.88 21.60 11.67
C VAL A 596 0.53 22.92 11.00
N PHE A 597 1.17 23.98 11.45
CA PHE A 597 0.98 25.34 10.93
C PHE A 597 2.10 25.70 9.97
N ALA A 598 1.74 26.37 8.87
CA ALA A 598 2.72 26.80 7.88
C ALA A 598 3.63 27.93 8.39
N ALA A 599 3.18 28.74 9.34
CA ALA A 599 3.94 29.84 9.95
C ALA A 599 3.43 30.19 11.37
N PRO A 600 4.24 30.85 12.21
CA PRO A 600 3.81 31.31 13.54
C PRO A 600 2.57 32.21 13.48
N ALA A 601 2.44 33.04 12.44
CA ALA A 601 1.28 33.92 12.25
C ALA A 601 -0.03 33.14 12.02
N VAL A 602 0.05 31.97 11.36
CA VAL A 602 -1.10 31.10 11.12
C VAL A 602 -1.55 30.43 12.42
N GLU A 603 -0.60 29.94 13.22
CA GLU A 603 -0.88 29.39 14.55
C GLU A 603 -1.55 30.43 15.47
N ALA A 604 -0.98 31.63 15.56
CA ALA A 604 -1.53 32.72 16.36
C ALA A 604 -2.93 33.14 15.88
N GLY A 605 -3.18 33.06 14.57
CA GLY A 605 -4.49 33.28 13.98
C GLY A 605 -5.49 32.20 14.36
N PHE A 606 -5.12 30.93 14.22
CA PHE A 606 -5.96 29.78 14.58
C PHE A 606 -6.36 29.77 16.06
N ALA A 607 -5.43 30.14 16.95
CA ALA A 607 -5.67 30.19 18.40
C ALA A 607 -6.79 31.14 18.84
N GLN A 608 -7.24 32.04 17.95
CA GLN A 608 -8.39 32.92 18.19
C GLN A 608 -9.74 32.17 18.12
N PHE A 609 -9.79 31.02 17.43
CA PHE A 609 -11.01 30.27 17.17
C PHE A 609 -11.10 28.95 17.94
N ALA A 610 -9.96 28.35 18.29
CA ALA A 610 -9.89 27.09 19.01
C ALA A 610 -8.67 27.03 19.95
N GLN A 611 -8.84 26.35 21.10
CA GLN A 611 -7.77 26.19 22.09
C GLN A 611 -6.93 24.95 21.79
N LEU A 612 -5.63 25.16 21.58
CA LEU A 612 -4.67 24.07 21.35
C LEU A 612 -4.33 23.33 22.65
N GLN A 613 -4.22 22.01 22.57
CA GLN A 613 -3.77 21.16 23.67
C GLN A 613 -2.24 21.16 23.77
N GLY A 614 -1.71 20.84 24.95
CA GLY A 614 -0.27 20.82 25.20
C GLY A 614 0.48 19.89 24.25
N GLY A 615 1.47 20.43 23.51
CA GLY A 615 2.27 19.66 22.56
C GLY A 615 1.59 19.33 21.23
N GLN A 616 0.33 19.72 21.01
CA GLN A 616 -0.40 19.44 19.77
C GLN A 616 0.09 20.27 18.57
N SER A 617 0.67 21.44 18.82
CA SER A 617 1.12 22.37 17.77
C SER A 617 2.52 22.07 17.26
N ALA A 618 2.73 22.24 15.96
CA ALA A 618 4.04 22.29 15.32
C ALA A 618 4.05 23.35 14.20
N ILE A 619 5.13 24.13 14.09
CA ILE A 619 5.35 25.03 12.96
C ILE A 619 6.26 24.32 11.96
N ARG A 620 5.73 23.99 10.79
CA ARG A 620 6.49 23.42 9.69
C ARG A 620 5.93 23.91 8.36
N PRO A 621 6.62 24.85 7.70
CA PRO A 621 6.19 25.32 6.40
C PRO A 621 6.20 24.19 5.37
N GLN A 622 5.27 24.28 4.42
CA GLN A 622 5.21 23.35 3.30
C GLN A 622 6.48 23.45 2.46
N GLY A 623 7.04 22.30 2.09
CA GLY A 623 8.15 22.24 1.14
C GLY A 623 7.72 22.55 -0.30
N LEU A 624 8.70 22.73 -1.17
CA LEU A 624 8.49 22.94 -2.61
C LEU A 624 8.41 21.58 -3.33
N TYR A 625 7.20 21.18 -3.73
CA TYR A 625 6.96 19.92 -4.45
C TYR A 625 7.31 19.97 -5.94
N LYS A 626 7.38 21.16 -6.53
CA LYS A 626 7.74 21.35 -7.94
C LYS A 626 9.00 22.21 -8.05
N ARG A 627 10.10 21.59 -8.49
CA ARG A 627 11.36 22.29 -8.79
C ARG A 627 11.31 22.85 -10.20
N ASN A 628 11.90 24.03 -10.40
CA ASN A 628 12.01 24.65 -11.71
C ASN A 628 12.98 23.83 -12.59
N ALA A 629 12.56 23.49 -13.81
CA ALA A 629 13.39 22.73 -14.73
C ALA A 629 14.55 23.55 -15.32
N ARG A 630 14.44 24.89 -15.34
CA ARG A 630 15.34 25.84 -16.02
C ARG A 630 16.25 26.59 -15.05
N ARG A 631 16.99 25.85 -14.22
CA ARG A 631 17.79 26.41 -13.10
C ARG A 631 19.20 26.85 -13.47
N ASP A 632 19.79 26.30 -14.54
CA ASP A 632 21.15 26.68 -14.94
C ASP A 632 21.18 28.03 -15.65
N PRO A 633 22.32 28.76 -15.62
CA PRO A 633 22.41 30.10 -16.21
C PRO A 633 22.04 30.16 -17.71
N THR A 634 22.32 29.10 -18.46
CA THR A 634 22.05 29.06 -19.91
C THR A 634 20.56 28.91 -20.17
N GLU A 635 19.90 27.99 -19.46
CA GLU A 635 18.45 27.80 -19.56
C GLU A 635 17.67 29.00 -19.02
N ARG A 636 18.16 29.70 -18.00
CA ARG A 636 17.56 30.98 -17.55
C ARG A 636 17.64 32.05 -18.63
N ALA A 637 18.78 32.16 -19.31
CA ALA A 637 18.93 33.11 -20.42
C ALA A 637 17.97 32.78 -21.58
N ARG A 638 17.79 31.49 -21.91
CA ARG A 638 16.80 31.02 -22.89
C ARG A 638 15.37 31.30 -22.45
N ALA A 639 15.01 30.96 -21.21
CA ALA A 639 13.70 31.24 -20.63
C ALA A 639 13.35 32.73 -20.70
N ARG A 640 14.31 33.61 -20.44
CA ARG A 640 14.14 35.07 -20.58
C ARG A 640 13.83 35.47 -22.02
N GLN A 641 14.53 34.93 -23.01
CA GLN A 641 14.27 35.21 -24.42
C GLN A 641 12.89 34.69 -24.85
N GLU A 642 12.53 33.48 -24.44
CA GLU A 642 11.23 32.87 -24.71
C GLU A 642 10.08 33.65 -24.07
N LEU A 643 10.23 34.06 -22.81
CA LEU A 643 9.23 34.87 -22.10
C LEU A 643 9.00 36.20 -22.83
N ARG A 644 10.08 36.91 -23.18
CA ARG A 644 10.01 38.16 -23.95
C ARG A 644 9.32 37.96 -25.30
N ALA A 645 9.70 36.94 -26.05
CA ALA A 645 9.09 36.63 -27.34
C ALA A 645 7.59 36.32 -27.21
N SER A 646 7.21 35.51 -26.22
CA SER A 646 5.82 35.07 -26.03
C SER A 646 4.86 36.18 -25.61
N LEU A 647 5.38 37.26 -25.03
CA LEU A 647 4.61 38.43 -24.57
C LEU A 647 4.85 39.69 -25.42
N GLY A 648 5.70 39.61 -26.45
CA GLY A 648 6.06 40.75 -27.29
C GLY A 648 6.84 41.85 -26.55
N LEU A 649 7.65 41.47 -25.57
CA LEU A 649 8.42 42.43 -24.76
C LEU A 649 9.72 42.85 -25.48
N PRO A 650 10.22 44.09 -25.26
CA PRO A 650 11.50 44.54 -25.79
C PRO A 650 12.68 43.65 -25.38
N ALA A 651 13.67 43.49 -26.25
CA ALA A 651 14.81 42.60 -26.01
C ALA A 651 15.67 43.00 -24.81
N ASP A 652 15.68 44.28 -24.43
CA ASP A 652 16.44 44.82 -23.30
C ASP A 652 15.56 45.17 -22.09
N CYS A 653 14.28 44.77 -22.09
CA CYS A 653 13.38 45.08 -20.97
C CYS A 653 13.75 44.29 -19.72
N ARG A 654 13.50 44.87 -18.55
CA ARG A 654 13.65 44.17 -17.27
C ARG A 654 12.27 43.74 -16.75
N ILE A 655 12.12 42.50 -16.34
CA ILE A 655 10.81 41.90 -16.08
C ILE A 655 10.57 41.80 -14.57
N VAL A 656 9.51 42.47 -14.10
CA VAL A 656 8.96 42.33 -12.75
C VAL A 656 7.78 41.38 -12.78
N LEU A 657 7.89 40.26 -12.07
CA LEU A 657 6.92 39.16 -12.09
C LEU A 657 6.08 39.13 -10.80
N CYS A 658 4.80 38.81 -10.95
CA CYS A 658 3.94 38.32 -9.88
C CYS A 658 3.15 37.10 -10.39
N VAL A 659 2.89 36.12 -9.51
CA VAL A 659 2.12 34.91 -9.82
C VAL A 659 1.06 34.70 -8.73
N GLY A 660 -0.20 34.51 -9.14
CA GLY A 660 -1.31 34.24 -8.24
C GLY A 660 -2.67 34.67 -8.81
N TYR A 661 -3.74 34.33 -8.09
CA TYR A 661 -5.09 34.80 -8.41
C TYR A 661 -5.17 36.32 -8.18
N ALA A 662 -5.53 37.09 -9.20
CA ALA A 662 -5.51 38.55 -9.14
C ALA A 662 -6.79 39.09 -8.48
N ASP A 663 -6.76 39.17 -7.15
CA ASP A 663 -7.80 39.74 -6.30
C ASP A 663 -7.25 40.87 -5.40
N LYS A 664 -8.12 41.41 -4.54
CA LYS A 664 -7.74 42.44 -3.57
C LYS A 664 -6.77 41.90 -2.50
N ARG A 665 -6.86 40.63 -2.13
CA ARG A 665 -6.02 40.01 -1.09
C ARG A 665 -4.57 39.85 -1.58
N LYS A 666 -4.38 39.46 -2.84
CA LYS A 666 -3.08 39.34 -3.53
C LYS A 666 -2.53 40.70 -3.99
N GLY A 667 -3.35 41.74 -3.90
CA GLY A 667 -2.94 43.13 -4.09
C GLY A 667 -2.62 43.47 -5.55
N VAL A 668 -3.47 43.04 -6.48
CA VAL A 668 -3.33 43.41 -7.90
C VAL A 668 -3.38 44.93 -8.12
N ASP A 669 -4.13 45.64 -7.28
CA ASP A 669 -4.18 47.10 -7.22
C ASP A 669 -2.81 47.69 -6.83
N LEU A 670 -2.19 47.15 -5.77
CA LEU A 670 -0.88 47.57 -5.28
C LEU A 670 0.24 47.28 -6.29
N PHE A 671 0.15 46.16 -7.01
CA PHE A 671 1.09 45.84 -8.09
C PHE A 671 1.03 46.86 -9.23
N LEU A 672 -0.16 47.30 -9.64
CA LEU A 672 -0.30 48.32 -10.67
C LEU A 672 0.20 49.69 -10.19
N ASP A 673 -0.06 50.04 -8.94
CA ASP A 673 0.39 51.30 -8.34
C ASP A 673 1.93 51.33 -8.20
N ALA A 674 2.54 50.20 -7.79
CA ALA A 674 3.99 50.03 -7.79
C ALA A 674 4.56 50.06 -9.22
N ALA A 675 3.91 49.40 -10.19
CA ALA A 675 4.33 49.41 -11.59
C ALA A 675 4.37 50.82 -12.18
N ALA A 676 3.41 51.68 -11.83
CA ALA A 676 3.38 53.08 -12.26
C ALA A 676 4.57 53.88 -11.70
N LYS A 677 5.00 53.59 -10.48
CA LYS A 677 6.15 54.24 -9.83
C LYS A 677 7.48 53.71 -10.37
N ILE A 678 7.60 52.39 -10.51
CA ILE A 678 8.78 51.73 -11.10
C ILE A 678 8.96 52.19 -12.54
N GLY A 679 7.91 52.20 -13.36
CA GLY A 679 8.00 52.59 -14.78
C GLY A 679 8.44 54.05 -15.01
N LYS A 680 8.23 54.93 -14.02
CA LYS A 680 8.78 56.31 -14.03
C LYS A 680 10.28 56.35 -13.69
N ARG A 681 10.75 55.47 -12.80
CA ARG A 681 12.14 55.39 -12.33
C ARG A 681 13.01 54.58 -13.31
N ASP A 682 12.46 53.52 -13.90
CA ASP A 682 13.09 52.67 -14.89
C ASP A 682 12.18 52.49 -16.14
N PRO A 683 12.43 53.24 -17.23
CA PRO A 683 11.66 53.16 -18.46
C PRO A 683 11.73 51.81 -19.18
N LYS A 684 12.68 50.94 -18.83
CA LYS A 684 12.85 49.59 -19.41
C LYS A 684 12.08 48.51 -18.65
N ALA A 685 11.45 48.84 -17.54
CA ALA A 685 10.69 47.87 -16.75
C ALA A 685 9.39 47.45 -17.45
N CYS A 686 9.16 46.14 -17.51
CA CYS A 686 7.91 45.49 -17.92
C CYS A 686 7.37 44.67 -16.75
N PHE A 687 6.06 44.57 -16.64
CA PHE A 687 5.35 43.99 -15.50
C PHE A 687 4.47 42.85 -15.98
N VAL A 688 4.62 41.67 -15.37
CA VAL A 688 3.90 40.47 -15.78
C VAL A 688 3.19 39.87 -14.57
N TRP A 689 1.88 39.66 -14.69
CA TRP A 689 1.07 38.95 -13.70
C TRP A 689 0.52 37.65 -14.29
N ILE A 690 0.98 36.51 -13.78
CA ILE A 690 0.49 35.19 -14.19
C ILE A 690 -0.62 34.73 -13.25
N GLY A 691 -1.77 34.33 -13.79
CA GLY A 691 -2.90 33.80 -13.02
C GLY A 691 -4.25 34.31 -13.52
N HIS A 692 -5.33 33.72 -13.00
CA HIS A 692 -6.69 34.20 -13.26
C HIS A 692 -6.91 35.55 -12.60
N VAL A 693 -7.66 36.42 -13.27
CA VAL A 693 -8.05 37.73 -12.75
C VAL A 693 -9.49 37.65 -12.25
N ASP A 694 -9.77 38.26 -11.10
CA ASP A 694 -11.14 38.44 -10.64
C ASP A 694 -11.92 39.28 -11.66
N ARG A 695 -13.00 38.71 -12.19
CA ARG A 695 -13.85 39.35 -13.21
C ARG A 695 -14.38 40.71 -12.76
N THR A 696 -14.57 40.92 -11.46
CA THR A 696 -15.05 42.19 -10.92
C THR A 696 -13.99 43.29 -10.97
N LEU A 697 -12.70 42.92 -11.02
CA LEU A 697 -11.56 43.86 -11.04
C LEU A 697 -11.02 44.12 -12.45
N GLU A 698 -11.35 43.30 -13.45
CA GLU A 698 -10.82 43.42 -14.81
C GLU A 698 -10.98 44.84 -15.39
N SER A 699 -12.16 45.46 -15.21
CA SER A 699 -12.41 46.82 -15.73
C SER A 699 -11.55 47.88 -15.03
N ASP A 700 -11.36 47.78 -13.71
CA ASP A 700 -10.51 48.71 -12.95
C ASP A 700 -9.04 48.56 -13.34
N ILE A 701 -8.57 47.31 -13.48
CA ILE A 701 -7.20 46.99 -13.93
C ILE A 701 -6.91 47.66 -15.28
N HIS A 702 -7.77 47.46 -16.29
CA HIS A 702 -7.59 48.06 -17.61
C HIS A 702 -7.62 49.60 -17.56
N ALA A 703 -8.52 50.18 -16.77
CA ALA A 703 -8.62 51.63 -16.59
C ALA A 703 -7.35 52.21 -15.95
N ARG A 704 -6.81 51.56 -14.91
CA ARG A 704 -5.57 51.96 -14.24
C ARG A 704 -4.35 51.88 -15.17
N ILE A 705 -4.19 50.79 -15.92
CA ILE A 705 -3.08 50.63 -16.88
C ILE A 705 -3.08 51.79 -17.88
N LYS A 706 -4.25 52.14 -18.43
CA LYS A 706 -4.38 53.27 -19.37
C LYS A 706 -4.10 54.61 -18.69
N ARG A 707 -4.65 54.83 -17.50
CA ARG A 707 -4.45 56.07 -16.71
C ARG A 707 -2.98 56.31 -16.36
N TYR A 708 -2.24 55.25 -16.05
CA TYR A 708 -0.82 55.33 -15.69
C TYR A 708 0.12 55.35 -16.91
N GLY A 709 -0.41 55.22 -18.13
CA GLY A 709 0.42 55.19 -19.35
C GLY A 709 1.28 53.92 -19.47
N LEU A 710 0.81 52.80 -18.91
CA LEU A 710 1.53 51.52 -18.87
C LEU A 710 1.06 50.54 -19.96
N THR A 711 0.26 50.99 -20.93
CA THR A 711 -0.21 50.16 -22.06
C THR A 711 0.98 49.58 -22.81
N GLY A 712 0.99 48.25 -22.98
CA GLY A 712 2.10 47.53 -23.62
C GLY A 712 3.32 47.30 -22.72
N ARG A 713 3.25 47.69 -21.44
CA ARG A 713 4.28 47.37 -20.42
C ARG A 713 3.78 46.47 -19.31
N VAL A 714 2.47 46.43 -19.06
CA VAL A 714 1.82 45.55 -18.08
C VAL A 714 1.09 44.44 -18.83
N HIS A 715 1.33 43.18 -18.47
CA HIS A 715 0.81 42.00 -19.15
C HIS A 715 0.12 41.06 -18.16
N PHE A 716 -1.13 40.69 -18.47
CA PHE A 716 -1.93 39.69 -17.76
C PHE A 716 -2.23 38.51 -18.70
N PRO A 717 -1.27 37.60 -18.96
CA PRO A 717 -1.47 36.47 -19.87
C PRO A 717 -2.44 35.39 -19.37
N GLY A 718 -3.06 35.57 -18.19
CA GLY A 718 -3.95 34.59 -17.58
C GLY A 718 -3.19 33.43 -16.93
N ARG A 719 -3.90 32.32 -16.67
CA ARG A 719 -3.30 31.08 -16.17
C ARG A 719 -2.40 30.46 -17.24
N ARG A 720 -1.19 30.09 -16.86
CA ARG A 720 -0.27 29.30 -17.69
C ARG A 720 0.02 27.95 -17.04
N THR A 721 0.23 26.93 -17.87
CA THR A 721 0.68 25.61 -17.44
C THR A 721 2.20 25.60 -17.18
N ASP A 722 2.96 26.31 -18.01
CA ASP A 722 4.40 26.53 -17.82
C ASP A 722 4.66 27.81 -17.01
N THR A 723 4.86 27.65 -15.71
CA THR A 723 5.32 28.71 -14.81
C THR A 723 6.85 28.79 -14.73
N ASP A 724 7.57 27.73 -15.11
CA ASP A 724 9.03 27.63 -14.96
C ASP A 724 9.74 28.69 -15.81
N THR A 725 9.29 28.86 -17.06
CA THR A 725 9.79 29.89 -17.97
C THR A 725 9.53 31.30 -17.44
N CYS A 726 8.40 31.52 -16.76
CA CYS A 726 8.07 32.83 -16.19
C CYS A 726 9.02 33.18 -15.04
N TYR A 727 9.22 32.27 -14.09
CA TYR A 727 10.14 32.47 -12.96
C TYR A 727 11.60 32.60 -13.41
N ALA A 728 12.07 31.70 -14.27
CA ALA A 728 13.46 31.68 -14.73
C ALA A 728 13.79 32.89 -15.63
N GLY A 729 12.80 33.38 -16.38
CA GLY A 729 12.96 34.50 -17.32
C GLY A 729 12.80 35.89 -16.70
N ALA A 730 12.24 36.01 -15.50
CA ALA A 730 12.05 37.28 -14.81
C ALA A 730 13.34 37.81 -14.15
N ASP A 731 13.35 39.09 -13.76
CA ASP A 731 14.49 39.74 -13.12
C ASP A 731 14.26 40.02 -11.64
N VAL A 732 13.03 40.38 -11.24
CA VAL A 732 12.62 40.55 -9.83
C VAL A 732 11.19 40.02 -9.65
N TYR A 733 10.93 39.32 -8.55
CA TYR A 733 9.58 38.95 -8.14
C TYR A 733 9.02 39.99 -7.16
N ALA A 734 7.82 40.51 -7.41
CA ALA A 734 7.15 41.46 -6.52
C ALA A 734 5.91 40.80 -5.90
N LEU A 735 5.99 40.43 -4.62
CA LEU A 735 4.85 39.92 -3.88
C LEU A 735 4.10 41.08 -3.21
N THR A 736 2.99 41.48 -3.82
CA THR A 736 2.16 42.61 -3.36
C THR A 736 0.96 42.17 -2.53
N SER A 737 1.03 40.98 -1.92
CA SER A 737 -0.08 40.43 -1.14
C SER A 737 -0.24 41.15 0.20
N ARG A 738 -1.50 41.36 0.60
CA ARG A 738 -1.87 41.82 1.95
C ARG A 738 -1.83 40.65 2.93
N GLU A 739 -2.35 39.50 2.49
CA GLU A 739 -2.39 38.29 3.29
C GLU A 739 -1.91 37.08 2.49
N ASP A 740 -0.90 36.39 3.03
CA ASP A 740 -0.44 35.11 2.53
C ASP A 740 0.06 34.24 3.70
N PRO A 741 -0.58 33.10 4.00
CA PRO A 741 -0.20 32.26 5.14
C PRO A 741 1.25 31.77 5.04
N TYR A 742 1.64 31.33 3.84
CA TYR A 742 2.99 30.94 3.49
C TYR A 742 3.13 30.87 1.95
N PRO A 743 3.77 31.85 1.30
CA PRO A 743 3.67 32.01 -0.15
C PRO A 743 4.54 30.98 -0.90
N SER A 744 3.93 29.88 -1.37
CA SER A 744 4.63 28.87 -2.18
C SER A 744 5.24 29.45 -3.47
N VAL A 745 4.61 30.46 -4.04
CA VAL A 745 5.11 31.21 -5.21
C VAL A 745 6.46 31.90 -4.96
N VAL A 746 6.78 32.20 -3.69
CA VAL A 746 8.11 32.72 -3.29
C VAL A 746 9.14 31.60 -3.25
N LEU A 747 8.77 30.39 -2.79
CA LEU A 747 9.65 29.22 -2.90
C LEU A 747 9.96 28.89 -4.37
N GLU A 748 8.95 28.97 -5.25
CA GLU A 748 9.13 28.78 -6.70
C GLU A 748 10.06 29.85 -7.32
N ALA A 749 9.90 31.12 -6.92
CA ALA A 749 10.79 32.19 -7.34
C ALA A 749 12.24 31.96 -6.85
N PHE A 750 12.40 31.61 -5.58
CA PHE A 750 13.69 31.32 -4.97
C PHE A 750 14.38 30.13 -5.65
N ASP A 751 13.66 29.06 -5.96
CA ASP A 751 14.21 27.90 -6.67
C ASP A 751 14.73 28.26 -8.08
N ALA A 752 14.10 29.23 -8.75
CA ALA A 752 14.56 29.80 -10.02
C ALA A 752 15.68 30.85 -9.86
N ALA A 753 16.20 31.05 -8.64
CA ALA A 753 17.15 32.09 -8.27
C ALA A 753 16.67 33.50 -8.66
N LEU A 754 15.38 33.78 -8.46
CA LEU A 754 14.72 35.08 -8.66
C LEU A 754 14.58 35.79 -7.31
N PRO A 755 15.25 36.94 -7.08
CA PRO A 755 15.10 37.68 -5.83
C PRO A 755 13.68 38.25 -5.68
N VAL A 756 13.19 38.30 -4.44
CA VAL A 756 11.83 38.71 -4.10
C VAL A 756 11.83 40.03 -3.34
N VAL A 757 10.90 40.92 -3.70
CA VAL A 757 10.51 42.09 -2.89
C VAL A 757 9.07 41.89 -2.44
N GLY A 758 8.79 42.11 -1.16
CA GLY A 758 7.45 41.92 -0.61
C GLY A 758 7.14 42.82 0.57
N PHE A 759 5.87 42.87 0.95
CA PHE A 759 5.41 43.63 2.10
C PHE A 759 5.67 42.88 3.42
N ALA A 760 6.29 43.55 4.39
CA ALA A 760 6.50 43.04 5.74
C ALA A 760 5.17 42.81 6.47
N GLY A 761 5.09 41.76 7.29
CA GLY A 761 3.88 41.37 8.00
C GLY A 761 2.89 40.56 7.15
N CYS A 762 3.28 40.12 5.96
CA CYS A 762 2.46 39.26 5.10
C CYS A 762 2.62 37.78 5.51
N GLY A 763 2.01 37.41 6.63
CA GLY A 763 2.00 36.04 7.18
C GLY A 763 3.40 35.40 7.26
N GLY A 764 3.65 34.36 6.48
CA GLY A 764 4.92 33.60 6.48
C GLY A 764 6.07 34.21 5.67
N LEU A 765 5.83 35.30 4.93
CA LEU A 765 6.81 35.88 4.00
C LEU A 765 8.09 36.39 4.69
N ASP A 766 7.94 36.99 5.86
CA ASP A 766 9.02 37.68 6.55
C ASP A 766 10.22 36.76 6.82
N ALA A 767 9.94 35.50 7.19
CA ALA A 767 10.97 34.50 7.45
C ALA A 767 11.70 34.05 6.17
N LEU A 768 11.00 34.01 5.03
CA LEU A 768 11.58 33.64 3.74
C LEU A 768 12.50 34.72 3.19
N VAL A 769 12.04 35.98 3.20
CA VAL A 769 12.66 37.06 2.41
C VAL A 769 13.78 37.79 3.16
N ARG A 770 13.78 37.81 4.50
CA ARG A 770 14.66 38.66 5.33
C ARG A 770 16.11 38.74 4.86
N ASP A 771 16.74 37.60 4.57
CA ASP A 771 18.16 37.52 4.17
C ASP A 771 18.37 37.19 2.68
N HIS A 772 17.28 37.05 1.92
CA HIS A 772 17.25 36.50 0.56
C HIS A 772 16.56 37.42 -0.47
N GLY A 773 16.07 38.58 -0.02
CA GLY A 773 15.38 39.56 -0.85
C GLY A 773 15.23 40.91 -0.13
N ALA A 774 14.09 41.57 -0.28
CA ALA A 774 13.78 42.82 0.42
C ALA A 774 12.35 42.85 0.95
N LEU A 775 12.19 43.27 2.21
CA LEU A 775 10.90 43.53 2.84
C LEU A 775 10.70 45.05 2.97
N VAL A 776 9.51 45.53 2.62
CA VAL A 776 9.12 46.94 2.73
C VAL A 776 7.88 47.10 3.59
N PRO A 777 7.61 48.27 4.18
CA PRO A 777 6.40 48.48 4.98
C PRO A 777 5.11 48.12 4.22
N MET A 778 4.14 47.52 4.92
CA MET A 778 2.88 47.06 4.34
C MET A 778 2.16 48.18 3.57
N GLU A 779 1.75 47.89 2.34
CA GLU A 779 1.11 48.81 1.38
C GLU A 779 1.93 50.05 0.94
N ASP A 780 3.20 50.18 1.37
CA ASP A 780 4.07 51.26 0.92
C ASP A 780 4.62 50.98 -0.50
N VAL A 781 3.83 51.40 -1.49
CA VAL A 781 4.16 51.28 -2.91
C VAL A 781 5.36 52.14 -3.34
N ASP A 782 5.73 53.19 -2.61
CA ASP A 782 6.95 53.97 -2.91
C ASP A 782 8.19 53.17 -2.53
N ALA A 783 8.21 52.62 -1.32
CA ALA A 783 9.29 51.77 -0.82
C ALA A 783 9.42 50.48 -1.65
N MET A 784 8.30 49.85 -2.02
CA MET A 784 8.28 48.71 -2.95
C MET A 784 8.98 49.06 -4.26
N ALA A 785 8.62 50.19 -4.86
CA ALA A 785 9.20 50.63 -6.12
C ALA A 785 10.70 50.97 -5.98
N ASP A 786 11.15 51.51 -4.86
CA ASP A 786 12.58 51.82 -4.61
C ASP A 786 13.39 50.53 -4.46
N ALA A 787 12.88 49.56 -3.68
CA ALA A 787 13.53 48.27 -3.50
C ALA A 787 13.62 47.49 -4.82
N VAL A 788 12.55 47.46 -5.61
CA VAL A 788 12.57 46.82 -6.94
C VAL A 788 13.57 47.52 -7.87
N CYS A 789 13.56 48.86 -7.95
CA CYS A 789 14.52 49.59 -8.81
C CYS A 789 15.98 49.38 -8.36
N ALA A 790 16.24 49.32 -7.05
CA ALA A 790 17.57 49.04 -6.52
C ALA A 790 18.08 47.66 -6.96
N LEU A 791 17.21 46.64 -6.97
CA LEU A 791 17.56 45.32 -7.51
C LEU A 791 17.72 45.35 -9.03
N LEU A 792 16.80 45.95 -9.79
CA LEU A 792 16.89 46.04 -11.25
C LEU A 792 18.15 46.78 -11.74
N GLY A 793 18.69 47.70 -10.93
CA GLY A 793 19.91 48.44 -11.20
C GLY A 793 21.23 47.73 -10.87
N ASP A 794 21.19 46.60 -10.15
CA ASP A 794 22.39 45.90 -9.65
C ASP A 794 22.34 44.38 -9.94
N ASP A 795 22.89 44.00 -11.10
CA ASP A 795 22.88 42.61 -11.58
C ASP A 795 23.61 41.66 -10.63
N LYS A 796 24.75 42.09 -10.07
CA LYS A 796 25.56 41.28 -9.15
C LYS A 796 24.81 41.01 -7.85
N ARG A 797 24.10 42.02 -7.32
CA ARG A 797 23.26 41.85 -6.13
C ARG A 797 22.08 40.92 -6.40
N ARG A 798 21.42 41.01 -7.57
CA ARG A 798 20.33 40.08 -7.93
C ARG A 798 20.82 38.64 -8.02
N GLU A 799 21.97 38.42 -8.67
CA GLU A 799 22.56 37.09 -8.79
C GLU A 799 22.92 36.52 -7.40
N THR A 800 23.58 37.31 -6.56
CA THR A 800 23.97 36.89 -5.21
C THR A 800 22.76 36.52 -4.34
N LEU A 801 21.71 37.37 -4.33
CA LEU A 801 20.49 37.10 -3.56
C LEU A 801 19.73 35.90 -4.12
N GLY A 802 19.61 35.80 -5.45
CA GLY A 802 18.93 34.68 -6.11
C GLY A 802 19.59 33.34 -5.82
N LEU A 803 20.93 33.26 -5.87
CA LEU A 803 21.65 32.03 -5.54
C LEU A 803 21.45 31.61 -4.07
N ARG A 804 21.60 32.55 -3.14
CA ARG A 804 21.35 32.29 -1.70
C ARG A 804 19.91 31.82 -1.44
N ALA A 805 18.95 32.42 -2.12
CA ALA A 805 17.55 32.04 -2.03
C ALA A 805 17.29 30.61 -2.54
N ARG A 806 17.91 30.23 -3.66
CA ARG A 806 17.84 28.86 -4.22
C ARG A 806 18.44 27.82 -3.27
N ASP A 807 19.59 28.14 -2.69
CA ASP A 807 20.29 27.25 -1.76
C ASP A 807 19.46 27.01 -0.50
N LEU A 808 18.79 28.05 0.02
CA LEU A 808 17.82 27.93 1.11
C LEU A 808 16.71 26.93 0.77
N VAL A 809 16.08 27.05 -0.41
CA VAL A 809 15.00 26.14 -0.83
C VAL A 809 15.50 24.70 -0.90
N ALA A 810 16.69 24.49 -1.49
CA ALA A 810 17.29 23.17 -1.58
C ALA A 810 17.63 22.57 -0.20
N ALA A 811 18.06 23.40 0.76
CA ALA A 811 18.46 22.94 2.08
C ALA A 811 17.28 22.66 3.01
N ASP A 812 16.28 23.53 3.06
CA ASP A 812 15.31 23.57 4.18
C ASP A 812 13.85 23.35 3.77
N TYR A 813 13.56 23.46 2.46
CA TYR A 813 12.20 23.38 1.90
C TYR A 813 12.04 22.22 0.93
N ALA A 814 12.83 21.16 1.08
CA ALA A 814 12.62 19.94 0.31
C ALA A 814 11.29 19.26 0.70
N PHE A 815 10.50 18.91 -0.30
CA PHE A 815 9.17 18.35 -0.08
C PHE A 815 9.19 16.96 0.57
N ARG A 816 10.10 16.09 0.15
CA ARG A 816 10.28 14.76 0.78
C ARG A 816 10.52 14.87 2.29
N SER A 817 11.41 15.77 2.73
CA SER A 817 11.68 15.97 4.15
C SER A 817 10.44 16.46 4.89
N TYR A 818 9.64 17.34 4.27
CA TYR A 818 8.34 17.77 4.82
C TYR A 818 7.39 16.58 5.02
N VAL A 819 7.25 15.69 4.03
CA VAL A 819 6.38 14.49 4.16
C VAL A 819 6.88 13.54 5.26
N LEU A 820 8.18 13.30 5.34
CA LEU A 820 8.77 12.47 6.40
C LEU A 820 8.62 13.10 7.80
N ASP A 821 8.64 14.44 7.89
CA ASP A 821 8.37 15.15 9.13
C ASP A 821 6.90 14.95 9.56
N LEU A 822 5.94 15.05 8.62
CA LEU A 822 4.52 14.78 8.88
C LEU A 822 4.30 13.35 9.37
N LEU A 823 4.87 12.35 8.68
CA LEU A 823 4.79 10.95 9.09
C LEU A 823 5.41 10.72 10.47
N GLY A 824 6.47 11.47 10.82
CA GLY A 824 7.10 11.43 12.12
C GLY A 824 6.20 11.83 13.30
N TRP A 825 5.07 12.49 13.02
CA TRP A 825 4.04 12.82 14.02
C TRP A 825 2.84 11.87 14.01
N THR A 826 2.85 10.82 13.18
CA THR A 826 1.86 9.75 13.15
C THR A 826 2.41 8.48 13.82
N SER A 827 1.59 7.43 13.97
CA SER A 827 2.08 6.09 14.31
C SER A 827 3.02 5.49 13.26
N LEU A 828 3.05 6.03 12.05
CA LEU A 828 3.85 5.52 10.91
C LEU A 828 5.18 6.23 10.75
N ARG A 829 5.76 6.68 11.87
CA ARG A 829 7.07 7.30 11.90
C ARG A 829 8.09 6.41 11.21
N LYS A 830 8.66 6.92 10.12
CA LYS A 830 9.82 6.31 9.45
C LYS A 830 11.11 6.82 10.12
N PRO A 831 12.15 5.98 10.23
CA PRO A 831 13.44 6.42 10.74
C PRO A 831 14.04 7.47 9.80
N LYS A 832 14.53 8.59 10.35
CA LYS A 832 15.16 9.65 9.57
C LYS A 832 16.66 9.40 9.49
N VAL A 833 17.15 8.99 8.32
CA VAL A 833 18.58 8.76 8.07
C VAL A 833 19.16 9.90 7.26
N SER A 834 20.15 10.60 7.83
CA SER A 834 21.01 11.52 7.08
C SER A 834 22.22 10.75 6.55
N VAL A 835 22.42 10.79 5.24
CA VAL A 835 23.57 10.13 4.60
C VAL A 835 24.67 11.17 4.41
N VAL A 836 25.84 10.93 4.97
CA VAL A 836 27.01 11.81 4.87
C VAL A 836 27.99 11.18 3.88
N VAL A 837 28.32 11.90 2.81
CA VAL A 837 29.24 11.46 1.75
C VAL A 837 30.48 12.36 1.76
N PRO A 838 31.56 11.98 2.47
CA PRO A 838 32.84 12.64 2.33
C PRO A 838 33.39 12.44 0.92
N ASN A 839 33.82 13.52 0.26
CA ASN A 839 34.31 13.50 -1.11
C ASN A 839 35.65 14.25 -1.23
N TYR A 840 36.65 13.61 -1.83
CA TYR A 840 37.89 14.26 -2.23
C TYR A 840 38.46 13.57 -3.48
N ASN A 841 38.34 14.21 -4.64
CA ASN A 841 38.80 13.69 -5.94
C ASN A 841 38.17 12.35 -6.37
N TYR A 842 36.86 12.17 -6.12
CA TYR A 842 36.12 10.95 -6.48
C TYR A 842 35.04 11.18 -7.55
N ALA A 843 35.24 12.13 -8.47
CA ALA A 843 34.27 12.46 -9.52
C ALA A 843 33.77 11.22 -10.30
N ARG A 844 34.66 10.23 -10.51
CA ARG A 844 34.34 8.97 -11.20
C ARG A 844 33.31 8.11 -10.46
N PHE A 845 33.31 8.09 -9.13
CA PHE A 845 32.49 7.16 -8.34
C PHE A 845 31.18 7.76 -7.83
N LEU A 846 31.09 9.09 -7.75
CA LEU A 846 29.91 9.81 -7.29
C LEU A 846 28.59 9.37 -7.98
N PRO A 847 28.53 9.13 -9.30
CA PRO A 847 27.28 8.69 -9.93
C PRO A 847 26.75 7.36 -9.38
N GLU A 848 27.61 6.35 -9.25
CA GLU A 848 27.23 5.02 -8.73
C GLU A 848 26.91 5.10 -7.24
N ARG A 849 27.70 5.87 -6.48
CA ARG A 849 27.43 6.07 -5.06
C ARG A 849 26.07 6.71 -4.81
N MET A 850 25.78 7.82 -5.49
CA MET A 850 24.50 8.51 -5.35
C MET A 850 23.32 7.64 -5.80
N ALA A 851 23.50 6.81 -6.83
CA ALA A 851 22.49 5.83 -7.24
C ALA A 851 22.23 4.77 -6.14
N SER A 852 23.28 4.24 -5.50
CA SER A 852 23.16 3.25 -4.42
C SER A 852 22.46 3.80 -3.16
N ILE A 853 22.63 5.10 -2.87
CA ILE A 853 21.96 5.79 -1.76
C ILE A 853 20.49 6.10 -2.11
N THR A 854 20.25 6.67 -3.30
CA THR A 854 18.89 7.07 -3.71
C THR A 854 17.99 5.89 -4.04
N GLY A 855 18.58 4.73 -4.36
CA GLY A 855 17.89 3.46 -4.62
C GLY A 855 17.55 2.63 -3.38
N GLN A 856 17.80 3.14 -2.15
CA GLN A 856 17.45 2.41 -0.93
C GLN A 856 15.93 2.17 -0.85
N THR A 857 15.53 0.96 -0.41
CA THR A 857 14.12 0.59 -0.19
C THR A 857 13.51 1.40 0.95
N LEU A 858 14.30 1.69 1.98
CA LEU A 858 13.95 2.60 3.05
C LEU A 858 14.20 4.07 2.62
N PRO A 859 13.19 4.97 2.70
CA PRO A 859 13.35 6.36 2.27
C PRO A 859 14.45 7.11 3.04
N VAL A 860 15.43 7.63 2.29
CA VAL A 860 16.49 8.50 2.82
C VAL A 860 15.95 9.91 3.11
N TYR A 861 16.29 10.46 4.28
CA TYR A 861 15.81 11.79 4.71
C TYR A 861 16.54 12.93 3.99
N GLU A 862 17.86 12.83 3.88
CA GLU A 862 18.72 13.79 3.18
C GLU A 862 20.10 13.20 2.87
N ILE A 863 20.80 13.79 1.90
CA ILE A 863 22.19 13.48 1.56
C ILE A 863 23.05 14.74 1.73
N LEU A 864 24.13 14.61 2.49
CA LEU A 864 25.12 15.64 2.76
C LEU A 864 26.42 15.25 2.07
N VAL A 865 26.74 15.87 0.94
CA VAL A 865 28.02 15.66 0.28
C VAL A 865 29.00 16.73 0.76
N LEU A 866 30.11 16.30 1.35
CA LEU A 866 31.14 17.20 1.87
C LEU A 866 32.36 17.12 0.95
N ASP A 867 32.53 18.13 0.09
CA ASP A 867 33.67 18.20 -0.82
C ASP A 867 34.87 18.84 -0.11
N ASP A 868 35.95 18.09 0.07
CA ASP A 868 37.12 18.52 0.83
C ASP A 868 38.17 19.26 -0.04
N ALA A 869 37.69 20.20 -0.85
CA ALA A 869 38.45 20.97 -1.84
C ALA A 869 39.02 20.09 -2.97
N SER A 870 38.14 19.34 -3.65
CA SER A 870 38.51 18.52 -4.79
C SER A 870 39.09 19.36 -5.94
N THR A 871 40.05 18.78 -6.65
CA THR A 871 40.72 19.38 -7.81
C THR A 871 40.33 18.72 -9.14
N ASP A 872 39.52 17.66 -9.09
CA ASP A 872 38.93 17.00 -10.26
C ASP A 872 37.54 17.57 -10.62
N ASP A 873 36.77 16.87 -11.45
CA ASP A 873 35.43 17.31 -11.90
C ASP A 873 34.30 17.08 -10.87
N SER A 874 34.64 16.82 -9.59
CA SER A 874 33.66 16.44 -8.56
C SER A 874 32.52 17.44 -8.43
N LEU A 875 32.81 18.74 -8.32
CA LEU A 875 31.80 19.78 -8.13
C LEU A 875 30.82 19.88 -9.30
N ALA A 876 31.30 19.72 -10.54
CA ALA A 876 30.44 19.73 -11.72
C ALA A 876 29.54 18.50 -11.78
N VAL A 877 30.08 17.33 -11.42
CA VAL A 877 29.29 16.08 -11.30
C VAL A 877 28.23 16.21 -10.20
N LEU A 878 28.60 16.74 -9.03
CA LEU A 878 27.67 16.95 -7.91
C LEU A 878 26.54 17.91 -8.26
N ALA A 879 26.83 19.01 -8.98
CA ALA A 879 25.79 19.93 -9.43
C ALA A 879 24.75 19.24 -10.34
N ARG A 880 25.18 18.33 -11.23
CA ARG A 880 24.28 17.54 -12.07
C ARG A 880 23.46 16.53 -11.26
N LEU A 881 24.11 15.81 -10.34
CA LEU A 881 23.46 14.80 -9.49
C LEU A 881 22.45 15.44 -8.53
N GLN A 882 22.81 16.57 -7.90
CA GLN A 882 21.91 17.35 -7.05
C GLN A 882 20.67 17.82 -7.81
N ALA A 883 20.82 18.25 -9.06
CA ALA A 883 19.70 18.72 -9.87
C ALA A 883 18.70 17.59 -10.22
N ALA A 884 19.19 16.36 -10.39
CA ALA A 884 18.40 15.19 -10.80
C ALA A 884 17.93 14.31 -9.63
N SER A 885 18.46 14.50 -8.42
CA SER A 885 18.21 13.62 -7.28
C SER A 885 16.76 13.74 -6.76
N PRO A 886 16.08 12.60 -6.52
CA PRO A 886 14.77 12.57 -5.84
C PRO A 886 14.91 12.78 -4.33
N VAL A 887 16.10 12.58 -3.77
CA VAL A 887 16.43 12.83 -2.37
C VAL A 887 17.07 14.20 -2.24
N PRO A 888 16.79 14.97 -1.17
CA PRO A 888 17.41 16.28 -0.97
C PRO A 888 18.92 16.13 -0.81
N VAL A 889 19.70 16.76 -1.71
CA VAL A 889 21.17 16.76 -1.67
C VAL A 889 21.67 18.16 -1.31
N ARG A 890 22.47 18.25 -0.24
CA ARG A 890 23.23 19.45 0.13
C ARG A 890 24.70 19.20 -0.09
N VAL A 891 25.30 19.96 -1.00
CA VAL A 891 26.74 19.97 -1.25
C VAL A 891 27.37 21.05 -0.38
N VAL A 892 28.39 20.70 0.38
CA VAL A 892 29.16 21.61 1.24
C VAL A 892 30.58 21.65 0.72
N GLU A 893 30.99 22.80 0.17
CA GLU A 893 32.31 22.99 -0.41
C GLU A 893 33.33 23.45 0.63
N GLY A 894 34.45 22.74 0.74
CA GLY A 894 35.59 23.11 1.56
C GLY A 894 36.45 24.18 0.88
N ALA A 895 36.74 25.28 1.59
CA ALA A 895 37.66 26.30 1.10
C ALA A 895 39.11 25.82 0.97
N ARG A 896 39.46 24.78 1.75
CA ARG A 896 40.75 24.09 1.74
C ARG A 896 40.55 22.66 2.23
N ASN A 897 41.45 21.77 1.85
CA ASN A 897 41.45 20.41 2.35
C ASN A 897 41.59 20.39 3.89
N SER A 898 40.72 19.62 4.55
CA SER A 898 40.60 19.55 6.00
C SER A 898 41.74 18.77 6.67
N GLY A 899 42.50 18.00 5.89
CA GLY A 899 43.65 17.21 6.35
C GLY A 899 43.30 15.92 7.09
N SER A 900 42.01 15.64 7.35
CA SER A 900 41.54 14.41 7.99
C SER A 900 40.07 14.14 7.66
N VAL A 901 39.77 12.91 7.22
CA VAL A 901 38.40 12.47 6.92
C VAL A 901 37.49 12.56 8.15
N PHE A 902 38.01 12.41 9.37
CA PHE A 902 37.21 12.51 10.60
C PHE A 902 36.71 13.92 10.88
N ARG A 903 37.38 14.97 10.38
CA ARG A 903 36.86 16.34 10.42
C ARG A 903 35.66 16.49 9.46
N GLN A 904 35.65 15.76 8.35
CA GLN A 904 34.48 15.67 7.48
C GLN A 904 33.36 14.88 8.16
N TRP A 905 33.66 13.77 8.84
CA TRP A 905 32.65 13.03 9.62
C TRP A 905 31.97 13.92 10.66
N GLN A 906 32.76 14.63 11.48
CA GLN A 906 32.22 15.57 12.47
C GLN A 906 31.32 16.60 11.81
N ARG A 907 31.82 17.27 10.76
CA ARG A 907 31.07 18.31 10.06
C ARG A 907 29.76 17.78 9.49
N GLY A 908 29.77 16.59 8.91
CA GLY A 908 28.58 15.94 8.38
C GLY A 908 27.56 15.59 9.45
N VAL A 909 28.02 15.01 10.57
CA VAL A 909 27.16 14.62 11.70
C VAL A 909 26.55 15.84 12.40
N GLU A 910 27.30 16.95 12.54
CA GLU A 910 26.77 18.22 13.05
C GLU A 910 25.67 18.80 12.16
N LEU A 911 25.87 18.70 10.85
CA LEU A 911 24.95 19.21 9.84
C LEU A 911 23.73 18.31 9.62
N ALA A 912 23.83 17.02 9.97
CA ALA A 912 22.77 16.03 9.84
C ALA A 912 21.58 16.34 10.73
N ARG A 913 20.38 16.19 10.18
CA ARG A 913 19.09 16.43 10.84
C ARG A 913 18.33 15.15 11.19
N GLY A 914 18.74 14.00 10.64
CA GLY A 914 18.17 12.69 10.93
C GLY A 914 18.42 12.23 12.36
N ASP A 915 17.65 11.25 12.79
CA ASP A 915 17.87 10.55 14.07
C ASP A 915 19.10 9.62 13.98
N TYR A 916 19.38 9.14 12.78
CA TYR A 916 20.49 8.26 12.45
C TYR A 916 21.38 8.86 11.37
N VAL A 917 22.67 8.51 11.39
CA VAL A 917 23.65 8.91 10.38
C VAL A 917 24.28 7.68 9.76
N TRP A 918 24.36 7.69 8.43
CA TRP A 918 25.14 6.74 7.65
C TRP A 918 26.28 7.49 6.98
N ILE A 919 27.51 7.13 7.33
CA ILE A 919 28.69 7.67 6.65
C ILE A 919 29.00 6.76 5.47
N ALA A 920 28.97 7.35 4.29
CA ALA A 920 28.84 6.70 3.01
C ALA A 920 29.99 7.16 2.12
N GLU A 921 31.15 6.50 2.18
CA GLU A 921 32.34 6.93 1.44
C GLU A 921 32.07 6.96 -0.06
N ALA A 922 32.62 7.97 -0.76
CA ALA A 922 32.22 8.32 -2.13
C ALA A 922 32.51 7.23 -3.17
N ASP A 923 33.40 6.28 -2.86
CA ASP A 923 33.86 5.21 -3.73
C ASP A 923 33.26 3.82 -3.43
N ASP A 924 32.53 3.67 -2.33
CA ASP A 924 31.86 2.44 -1.91
C ASP A 924 30.42 2.34 -2.43
N LEU A 925 29.83 1.14 -2.42
CA LEU A 925 28.44 0.90 -2.84
C LEU A 925 27.66 0.10 -1.78
N SER A 926 26.35 0.04 -1.93
CA SER A 926 25.46 -0.72 -1.04
C SER A 926 24.33 -1.38 -1.83
N GLU A 927 23.84 -2.51 -1.34
CA GLU A 927 22.60 -3.14 -1.79
C GLU A 927 21.39 -2.25 -1.46
N GLN A 928 20.30 -2.40 -2.22
CA GLN A 928 19.11 -1.54 -2.11
C GLN A 928 18.40 -1.66 -0.76
N ASP A 929 18.53 -2.79 -0.07
CA ASP A 929 17.90 -3.08 1.22
C ASP A 929 18.84 -2.87 2.42
N PHE A 930 20.01 -2.24 2.22
CA PHE A 930 21.01 -2.02 3.27
C PHE A 930 20.42 -1.33 4.51
N LEU A 931 19.78 -0.17 4.35
CA LEU A 931 19.20 0.56 5.49
C LEU A 931 18.05 -0.21 6.15
N GLU A 932 17.22 -0.89 5.37
CA GLU A 932 16.08 -1.68 5.85
C GLU A 932 16.54 -2.84 6.76
N GLN A 933 17.66 -3.49 6.42
CA GLN A 933 18.21 -4.57 7.23
C GLN A 933 19.05 -4.09 8.42
N VAL A 934 19.75 -2.94 8.32
CA VAL A 934 20.71 -2.48 9.35
C VAL A 934 20.06 -1.65 10.46
N LEU A 935 18.99 -0.90 10.16
CA LEU A 935 18.33 -0.02 11.14
C LEU A 935 17.52 -0.69 12.27
N PRO A 936 16.89 -1.88 12.11
CA PRO A 936 15.95 -2.40 13.11
C PRO A 936 16.48 -2.43 14.56
N PRO A 937 17.73 -2.87 14.84
CA PRO A 937 18.27 -2.84 16.21
C PRO A 937 18.46 -1.42 16.78
N LEU A 938 18.71 -0.43 15.91
CA LEU A 938 18.84 0.98 16.31
C LEU A 938 17.47 1.62 16.59
N ILE A 939 16.43 1.20 15.86
CA ILE A 939 15.04 1.65 16.06
C ILE A 939 14.47 1.07 17.34
N ALA A 940 14.75 -0.22 17.61
CA ALA A 940 14.35 -0.89 18.85
C ALA A 940 15.08 -0.35 20.10
N GLY A 941 16.12 0.47 19.93
CA GLY A 941 16.93 1.00 21.03
C GLY A 941 17.86 -0.05 21.65
N GLU A 942 18.08 -1.17 20.97
CA GLU A 942 18.94 -2.26 21.43
C GLU A 942 20.42 -1.97 21.21
N ALA A 943 20.73 -1.12 20.23
CA ALA A 943 22.07 -0.74 19.84
C ALA A 943 22.19 0.78 19.57
N VAL A 944 23.43 1.30 19.63
CA VAL A 944 23.78 2.67 19.23
C VAL A 944 24.53 2.72 17.90
N MET A 945 25.05 1.57 17.46
CA MET A 945 25.72 1.35 16.19
C MET A 945 25.31 -0.01 15.64
N ALA A 946 25.07 -0.09 14.33
CA ALA A 946 24.81 -1.34 13.63
C ALA A 946 25.64 -1.41 12.35
N TYR A 947 26.14 -2.59 11.98
CA TYR A 947 26.87 -2.77 10.72
C TYR A 947 26.55 -4.09 10.04
N ALA A 948 26.66 -4.10 8.72
CA ALA A 948 26.48 -5.30 7.89
C ALA A 948 27.82 -5.87 7.41
N GLN A 949 27.79 -7.11 6.92
CA GLN A 949 28.91 -7.69 6.21
C GLN A 949 29.16 -6.94 4.88
N SER A 950 30.41 -6.97 4.39
CA SER A 950 30.79 -6.33 3.13
C SER A 950 31.33 -7.32 2.10
N ARG A 951 30.99 -7.15 0.83
CA ARG A 951 31.76 -7.69 -0.30
C ARG A 951 32.98 -6.82 -0.54
N GLN A 952 34.03 -7.42 -1.07
CA GLN A 952 35.23 -6.71 -1.53
C GLN A 952 35.12 -6.51 -3.03
N MET A 953 35.37 -5.30 -3.52
CA MET A 953 35.44 -5.00 -4.96
C MET A 953 36.75 -4.32 -5.33
N ASP A 954 37.19 -4.47 -6.58
CA ASP A 954 38.35 -3.77 -7.12
C ASP A 954 38.03 -2.34 -7.58
N ALA A 955 39.01 -1.65 -8.17
CA ALA A 955 38.87 -0.27 -8.65
C ALA A 955 37.87 -0.09 -9.79
N ASP A 956 37.54 -1.16 -10.52
CA ASP A 956 36.60 -1.16 -11.65
C ASP A 956 35.23 -1.75 -11.27
N GLY A 957 35.03 -2.14 -10.01
CA GLY A 957 33.78 -2.68 -9.47
C GLY A 957 33.65 -4.20 -9.57
N GLY A 958 34.71 -4.92 -9.98
CA GLY A 958 34.74 -6.37 -9.98
C GLY A 958 34.78 -6.93 -8.56
N VAL A 959 33.92 -7.91 -8.25
CA VAL A 959 33.87 -8.53 -6.91
C VAL A 959 35.09 -9.43 -6.71
N LEU A 960 35.90 -9.11 -5.70
CA LEU A 960 37.09 -9.85 -5.27
C LEU A 960 36.76 -10.95 -4.25
N ALA A 961 35.83 -10.67 -3.33
CA ALA A 961 35.36 -11.60 -2.31
C ALA A 961 33.93 -11.25 -1.88
N ASN A 962 33.14 -12.25 -1.50
CA ASN A 962 31.74 -12.05 -1.13
C ASN A 962 31.53 -11.65 0.35
N ASP A 963 32.58 -11.69 1.16
CA ASP A 963 32.55 -11.38 2.59
C ASP A 963 33.96 -11.06 3.14
N TYR A 964 34.01 -10.73 4.43
CA TYR A 964 35.25 -10.57 5.22
C TYR A 964 35.48 -11.73 6.21
N LEU A 965 34.88 -12.92 6.02
CA LEU A 965 35.02 -14.02 6.98
C LEU A 965 36.47 -14.50 7.13
N ASP A 966 37.24 -14.48 6.03
CA ASP A 966 38.67 -14.78 6.06
C ASP A 966 39.46 -13.78 6.90
N TYR A 967 39.03 -12.51 6.92
CA TYR A 967 39.67 -11.48 7.72
C TYR A 967 39.42 -11.69 9.23
N VAL A 968 38.29 -12.25 9.65
CA VAL A 968 37.97 -12.49 11.08
C VAL A 968 38.17 -13.95 11.53
N SER A 969 38.74 -14.80 10.69
CA SER A 969 38.80 -16.27 10.91
C SER A 969 39.47 -16.69 12.22
N GLU A 970 40.45 -15.92 12.70
CA GLU A 970 41.19 -16.15 13.95
C GLU A 970 40.33 -16.05 15.22
N PHE A 971 39.15 -15.43 15.14
CA PHE A 971 38.18 -15.35 16.24
C PHE A 971 37.09 -16.43 16.15
N GLY A 972 37.12 -17.28 15.12
CA GLY A 972 36.01 -18.18 14.77
C GLY A 972 34.98 -17.48 13.89
N ALA A 973 35.07 -17.70 12.57
CA ALA A 973 34.21 -17.05 11.57
C ALA A 973 32.71 -17.32 11.75
N ASP A 974 32.33 -18.39 12.47
CA ASP A 974 30.94 -18.76 12.72
C ASP A 974 30.14 -17.66 13.42
N ARG A 975 30.79 -16.83 14.23
CA ARG A 975 30.16 -15.66 14.87
C ARG A 975 29.59 -14.68 13.83
N TRP A 976 30.31 -14.44 12.74
CA TRP A 976 29.90 -13.52 11.67
C TRP A 976 28.99 -14.16 10.62
N ARG A 977 28.56 -15.41 10.83
CA ARG A 977 27.54 -16.08 10.00
C ARG A 977 26.11 -15.90 10.55
N ALA A 978 25.96 -15.36 11.75
CA ALA A 978 24.68 -15.12 12.41
C ALA A 978 24.60 -13.67 12.93
N PRO A 979 23.39 -13.10 13.07
CA PRO A 979 23.24 -11.78 13.68
C PRO A 979 23.59 -11.84 15.17
N PHE A 980 24.18 -10.77 15.71
CA PHE A 980 24.46 -10.66 17.13
C PHE A 980 24.39 -9.22 17.65
N LEU A 981 24.10 -9.09 18.94
CA LEU A 981 24.28 -7.87 19.72
C LEU A 981 25.50 -8.04 20.63
N ALA A 982 26.35 -7.02 20.74
CA ALA A 982 27.54 -7.08 21.56
C ALA A 982 27.76 -5.78 22.35
N THR A 983 28.12 -5.93 23.62
CA THR A 983 28.67 -4.86 24.46
C THR A 983 30.13 -4.59 24.11
N LEU A 984 30.67 -3.44 24.55
CA LEU A 984 32.11 -3.14 24.42
C LEU A 984 32.98 -4.29 24.95
N GLY A 985 32.69 -4.82 26.14
CA GLY A 985 33.47 -5.90 26.75
C GLY A 985 33.49 -7.17 25.88
N GLU A 986 32.36 -7.56 25.30
CA GLU A 986 32.29 -8.72 24.40
C GLU A 986 33.05 -8.50 23.10
N GLU A 987 32.99 -7.29 22.53
CA GLU A 987 33.78 -6.93 21.34
C GLU A 987 35.27 -6.89 21.61
N LEU A 988 35.70 -6.39 22.77
CA LEU A 988 37.11 -6.38 23.15
C LEU A 988 37.65 -7.82 23.23
N GLU A 989 36.91 -8.73 23.86
CA GLU A 989 37.34 -10.13 24.01
C GLU A 989 37.39 -10.92 22.69
N ARG A 990 36.59 -10.52 21.68
CA ARG A 990 36.37 -11.30 20.46
C ARG A 990 36.68 -10.55 19.17
N GLY A 991 37.43 -9.45 19.24
CA GLY A 991 37.74 -8.64 18.07
C GLY A 991 38.51 -7.36 18.35
N LEU A 992 37.83 -6.33 18.85
CA LEU A 992 38.30 -4.93 18.90
C LEU A 992 39.47 -4.67 19.88
N ALA A 993 39.90 -5.62 20.70
CA ALA A 993 41.18 -5.49 21.42
C ALA A 993 42.38 -5.94 20.56
N VAL A 994 42.12 -6.74 19.53
CA VAL A 994 43.13 -7.34 18.65
C VAL A 994 43.27 -6.51 17.39
N LYS A 995 42.15 -6.25 16.68
CA LYS A 995 42.10 -5.45 15.45
C LYS A 995 40.72 -4.87 15.21
N ASN A 996 40.63 -3.85 14.34
CA ASN A 996 39.35 -3.36 13.88
C ASN A 996 38.63 -4.46 13.07
N THR A 997 37.51 -4.96 13.59
CA THR A 997 36.66 -6.00 12.98
C THR A 997 35.58 -5.44 12.08
N ILE A 998 35.42 -4.12 12.02
CA ILE A 998 34.48 -3.40 11.17
C ILE A 998 35.28 -2.82 10.00
N PRO A 999 35.21 -3.44 8.81
CA PRO A 999 36.22 -3.23 7.76
C PRO A 999 36.13 -1.88 7.03
N ASN A 1000 34.99 -1.19 7.09
CA ASN A 1000 34.75 0.14 6.51
C ASN A 1000 33.53 0.77 7.18
N VAL A 1001 33.47 2.11 7.18
CA VAL A 1001 32.36 2.85 7.76
C VAL A 1001 31.10 2.81 6.90
N SER A 1002 31.24 2.62 5.58
CA SER A 1002 30.12 2.52 4.63
C SER A 1002 29.16 1.38 4.95
N ALA A 1003 29.63 0.36 5.67
CA ALA A 1003 28.80 -0.74 6.16
C ALA A 1003 28.07 -0.45 7.48
N ALA A 1004 28.27 0.72 8.10
CA ALA A 1004 27.80 1.03 9.45
C ALA A 1004 26.84 2.23 9.51
N VAL A 1005 25.84 2.14 10.39
CA VAL A 1005 24.86 3.18 10.70
C VAL A 1005 24.89 3.46 12.20
N PHE A 1006 24.77 4.74 12.56
CA PHE A 1006 24.93 5.21 13.93
C PHE A 1006 23.69 5.97 14.38
N ARG A 1007 23.40 5.93 15.68
CA ARG A 1007 22.61 6.98 16.32
C ARG A 1007 23.36 8.31 16.22
N ARG A 1008 22.70 9.34 15.67
CA ARG A 1008 23.34 10.62 15.36
C ARG A 1008 23.90 11.29 16.61
N ASP A 1009 23.12 11.33 17.68
CA ASP A 1009 23.49 11.99 18.94
C ASP A 1009 24.74 11.36 19.54
N VAL A 1010 24.82 10.03 19.58
CA VAL A 1010 25.98 9.30 20.09
C VAL A 1010 27.25 9.59 19.28
N LEU A 1011 27.18 9.47 17.95
CA LEU A 1011 28.36 9.72 17.11
C LEU A 1011 28.79 11.20 17.15
N ARG A 1012 27.83 12.13 17.19
CA ARG A 1012 28.11 13.56 17.32
C ARG A 1012 28.88 13.86 18.60
N ASP A 1013 28.42 13.32 19.72
CA ASP A 1013 29.01 13.61 21.03
C ASP A 1013 30.44 13.03 21.08
N VAL A 1014 30.65 11.81 20.59
CA VAL A 1014 32.00 11.21 20.45
C VAL A 1014 32.92 12.06 19.57
N LEU A 1015 32.47 12.46 18.39
CA LEU A 1015 33.27 13.29 17.47
C LEU A 1015 33.46 14.73 17.98
N THR A 1016 32.69 15.17 18.97
CA THR A 1016 32.88 16.50 19.60
C THR A 1016 33.87 16.41 20.75
N GLU A 1017 33.80 15.34 21.56
CA GLU A 1017 34.63 15.14 22.75
C GLU A 1017 36.05 14.65 22.41
N ASP A 1018 36.21 13.75 21.44
CA ASP A 1018 37.46 13.03 21.16
C ASP A 1018 38.08 13.36 19.77
N LEU A 1019 37.62 14.41 19.07
CA LEU A 1019 38.02 14.68 17.68
C LEU A 1019 39.53 14.68 17.46
N ASP A 1020 40.27 15.41 18.30
CA ASP A 1020 41.71 15.59 18.12
C ASP A 1020 42.45 14.26 18.34
N ALA A 1021 42.04 13.48 19.35
CA ALA A 1021 42.58 12.14 19.59
C ALA A 1021 42.29 11.16 18.44
N ILE A 1022 41.10 11.27 17.83
CA ILE A 1022 40.74 10.48 16.64
C ILE A 1022 41.57 10.92 15.43
N CYS A 1023 41.73 12.22 15.20
CA CYS A 1023 42.52 12.77 14.10
C CYS A 1023 44.03 12.51 14.22
N ASP A 1024 44.52 12.21 15.43
CA ASP A 1024 45.91 11.78 15.65
C ASP A 1024 46.22 10.41 15.04
N TYR A 1025 45.19 9.63 14.64
CA TYR A 1025 45.32 8.40 13.86
C TYR A 1025 45.00 8.67 12.39
N ARG A 1026 45.87 8.23 11.49
CA ARG A 1026 45.64 8.29 10.03
C ARG A 1026 44.92 7.06 9.51
N ILE A 1027 45.10 5.91 10.15
CA ILE A 1027 44.58 4.60 9.70
C ILE A 1027 43.57 4.06 10.70
N ALA A 1028 43.86 4.13 12.02
CA ALA A 1028 43.03 3.51 13.05
C ALA A 1028 42.07 4.48 13.78
N GLY A 1029 41.77 5.64 13.20
CA GLY A 1029 40.90 6.64 13.83
C GLY A 1029 39.44 6.18 13.94
N ASP A 1030 38.97 5.41 12.96
CA ASP A 1030 37.65 4.78 12.96
C ASP A 1030 37.51 3.76 14.10
N TRP A 1031 38.57 2.97 14.34
CA TRP A 1031 38.63 2.02 15.46
C TRP A 1031 38.47 2.73 16.81
N LEU A 1032 39.15 3.88 17.01
CA LEU A 1032 38.96 4.67 18.23
C LEU A 1032 37.53 5.19 18.35
N ALA A 1033 36.98 5.72 17.26
CA ALA A 1033 35.60 6.22 17.24
C ALA A 1033 34.59 5.11 17.59
N TYR A 1034 34.76 3.90 17.07
CA TYR A 1034 33.89 2.77 17.38
C TYR A 1034 33.98 2.36 18.86
N LEU A 1035 35.19 2.31 19.44
CA LEU A 1035 35.36 2.04 20.87
C LEU A 1035 34.60 3.07 21.72
N ARG A 1036 34.75 4.36 21.40
CA ARG A 1036 34.04 5.46 22.08
C ARG A 1036 32.52 5.40 21.92
N VAL A 1037 32.03 5.02 20.74
CA VAL A 1037 30.60 4.79 20.52
C VAL A 1037 30.09 3.64 21.37
N LEU A 1038 30.85 2.54 21.49
CA LEU A 1038 30.47 1.37 22.30
C LEU A 1038 30.58 1.59 23.81
N GLU A 1039 31.31 2.61 24.27
CA GLU A 1039 31.22 3.07 25.67
C GLU A 1039 29.81 3.62 25.99
N ARG A 1040 29.03 4.01 24.98
CA ARG A 1040 27.68 4.59 25.12
C ARG A 1040 26.55 3.59 24.83
N GLY A 1041 26.84 2.38 24.37
CA GLY A 1041 25.82 1.37 24.08
C GLY A 1041 26.34 0.13 23.35
N LYS A 1042 25.42 -0.67 22.81
CA LYS A 1042 25.75 -1.92 22.12
C LYS A 1042 25.96 -1.74 20.61
N LEU A 1043 26.68 -2.69 20.03
CA LEU A 1043 26.81 -2.95 18.60
C LEU A 1043 25.78 -3.98 18.16
N ALA A 1044 25.21 -3.81 16.97
CA ALA A 1044 24.51 -4.87 16.25
C ALA A 1044 25.27 -5.26 14.98
N PHE A 1045 25.34 -6.56 14.68
CA PHE A 1045 25.90 -7.08 13.45
C PHE A 1045 24.85 -7.81 12.61
N ILE A 1046 24.84 -7.54 11.31
CA ILE A 1046 23.96 -8.15 10.31
C ILE A 1046 24.83 -9.02 9.37
N PRO A 1047 24.61 -10.34 9.28
CA PRO A 1047 25.49 -11.25 8.54
C PRO A 1047 25.38 -11.15 7.02
N ALA A 1048 24.32 -10.51 6.50
CA ALA A 1048 24.15 -10.30 5.07
C ALA A 1048 25.23 -9.35 4.51
N SER A 1049 25.82 -9.71 3.37
CA SER A 1049 26.80 -8.88 2.66
C SER A 1049 26.09 -7.78 1.87
N LEU A 1050 25.80 -6.66 2.54
CA LEU A 1050 24.96 -5.55 2.05
C LEU A 1050 25.76 -4.32 1.61
N ASN A 1051 27.05 -4.25 1.94
CA ASN A 1051 27.95 -3.19 1.51
C ASN A 1051 28.98 -3.75 0.52
N LEU A 1052 29.43 -2.95 -0.44
CA LEU A 1052 30.53 -3.29 -1.34
C LEU A 1052 31.65 -2.29 -1.08
N HIS A 1053 32.72 -2.78 -0.47
CA HIS A 1053 33.87 -1.99 -0.06
C HIS A 1053 34.96 -2.05 -1.13
N ARG A 1054 35.38 -0.89 -1.63
CA ARG A 1054 36.40 -0.79 -2.67
C ARG A 1054 37.80 -0.99 -2.09
N ARG A 1055 38.53 -1.96 -2.65
CA ARG A 1055 39.91 -2.26 -2.32
C ARG A 1055 40.83 -1.60 -3.34
N HIS A 1056 41.42 -0.47 -2.97
CA HIS A 1056 42.44 0.17 -3.78
C HIS A 1056 43.74 -0.62 -3.75
N ALA A 1057 44.24 -1.03 -4.91
CA ALA A 1057 45.57 -1.64 -5.04
C ALA A 1057 46.72 -0.70 -4.57
N GLN A 1058 46.45 0.61 -4.44
CA GLN A 1058 47.35 1.63 -3.91
C GLN A 1058 47.01 2.08 -2.48
N GLY A 1059 45.99 1.50 -1.82
CA GLY A 1059 45.62 1.90 -0.46
C GLY A 1059 46.69 1.48 0.54
N VAL A 1060 47.43 2.45 1.10
CA VAL A 1060 48.37 2.46 2.27
C VAL A 1060 49.34 1.26 2.45
N THR A 1061 49.29 0.23 1.61
CA THR A 1061 49.88 -1.09 1.87
C THR A 1061 50.88 -1.54 0.81
N LEU A 1062 51.05 -0.79 -0.29
CA LEU A 1062 51.93 -1.20 -1.40
C LEU A 1062 52.82 -0.10 -2.00
N GLY A 1063 52.92 1.08 -1.39
CA GLY A 1063 53.72 2.19 -1.94
C GLY A 1063 54.55 3.03 -0.95
N GLY A 1064 54.57 2.70 0.33
CA GLY A 1064 55.27 3.48 1.37
C GLY A 1064 55.79 2.62 2.52
N ASP A 1065 56.49 3.25 3.46
CA ASP A 1065 56.87 2.64 4.74
C ASP A 1065 55.60 2.18 5.47
N LEU A 1066 55.46 0.87 5.69
CA LEU A 1066 54.30 0.26 6.36
C LEU A 1066 54.46 0.25 7.88
N ARG A 1067 55.60 0.72 8.40
CA ARG A 1067 55.85 0.85 9.83
C ARG A 1067 54.83 1.74 10.56
N PRO A 1068 54.41 2.92 10.04
CA PRO A 1068 53.39 3.74 10.68
C PRO A 1068 52.04 3.05 10.85
N HIS A 1069 51.67 2.13 9.96
CA HIS A 1069 50.45 1.32 10.11
C HIS A 1069 50.58 0.38 11.31
N LEU A 1070 51.68 -0.37 11.41
CA LEU A 1070 51.92 -1.23 12.56
C LEU A 1070 51.98 -0.42 13.87
N ASP A 1071 52.64 0.73 13.86
CA ASP A 1071 52.75 1.60 15.03
C ASP A 1071 51.38 2.13 15.48
N GLU A 1072 50.47 2.50 14.57
CA GLU A 1072 49.10 2.91 14.93
C GLU A 1072 48.27 1.75 15.50
N VAL A 1073 48.37 0.54 14.93
CA VAL A 1073 47.71 -0.66 15.46
C VAL A 1073 48.21 -0.96 16.88
N MET A 1074 49.52 -0.91 17.10
CA MET A 1074 50.11 -1.12 18.41
C MET A 1074 49.72 -0.02 19.41
N ARG A 1075 49.65 1.24 18.97
CA ARG A 1075 49.15 2.36 19.79
C ARG A 1075 47.69 2.15 20.20
N MET A 1076 46.86 1.61 19.30
CA MET A 1076 45.46 1.29 19.61
C MET A 1076 45.34 0.13 20.60
N GLN A 1077 46.12 -0.93 20.41
CA GLN A 1077 46.18 -2.06 21.34
C GLN A 1077 46.63 -1.60 22.75
N ASP A 1078 47.62 -0.69 22.82
CA ASP A 1078 48.08 -0.11 24.08
C ASP A 1078 47.01 0.80 24.73
N TYR A 1079 46.28 1.57 23.91
CA TYR A 1079 45.14 2.34 24.35
C TYR A 1079 44.08 1.43 24.99
N VAL A 1080 43.66 0.37 24.30
CA VAL A 1080 42.67 -0.60 24.82
C VAL A 1080 43.16 -1.22 26.12
N ARG A 1081 44.42 -1.68 26.17
CA ARG A 1081 45.06 -2.25 27.36
C ARG A 1081 44.99 -1.32 28.57
N THR A 1082 45.17 -0.02 28.34
CA THR A 1082 45.26 0.99 29.41
C THR A 1082 43.90 1.45 29.90
N HIS A 1083 42.88 1.45 29.03
CA HIS A 1083 41.56 2.01 29.33
C HIS A 1083 40.51 0.95 29.66
N HIS A 1084 40.71 -0.31 29.27
CA HIS A 1084 39.71 -1.36 29.45
C HIS A 1084 40.28 -2.67 30.01
N PRO A 1085 39.51 -3.40 30.84
CA PRO A 1085 39.87 -4.75 31.24
C PRO A 1085 39.74 -5.70 30.05
N ILE A 1086 40.77 -6.48 29.79
CA ILE A 1086 40.81 -7.51 28.73
C ILE A 1086 41.50 -8.76 29.24
N SER A 1087 41.02 -9.94 28.81
CA SER A 1087 41.56 -11.23 29.21
C SER A 1087 42.97 -11.47 28.66
N GLU A 1088 43.70 -12.37 29.31
CA GLU A 1088 45.04 -12.78 28.84
C GLU A 1088 44.99 -13.42 27.45
N ILE A 1089 43.86 -14.04 27.08
CA ILE A 1089 43.64 -14.61 25.75
C ILE A 1089 43.61 -13.49 24.71
N ALA A 1090 42.82 -12.45 24.94
CA ALA A 1090 42.73 -11.30 24.03
C ALA A 1090 44.09 -10.58 23.89
N ARG A 1091 44.84 -10.44 24.98
CA ARG A 1091 46.22 -9.89 24.96
C ARG A 1091 47.18 -10.72 24.11
N ALA A 1092 47.14 -12.05 24.28
CA ALA A 1092 47.97 -12.97 23.51
C ALA A 1092 47.62 -12.92 22.02
N GLN A 1093 46.34 -12.82 21.67
CA GLN A 1093 45.88 -12.66 20.28
C GLN A 1093 46.30 -11.31 19.68
N ALA A 1094 46.19 -10.21 20.43
CA ALA A 1094 46.63 -8.87 20.01
C ALA A 1094 48.12 -8.84 19.67
N ARG A 1095 48.94 -9.43 20.55
CA ARG A 1095 50.38 -9.63 20.33
C ARG A 1095 50.66 -10.46 19.08
N ALA A 1096 50.01 -11.62 18.93
CA ALA A 1096 50.18 -12.49 17.77
C ALA A 1096 49.80 -11.78 16.46
N TYR A 1097 48.79 -10.89 16.50
CA TYR A 1097 48.41 -10.08 15.35
C TYR A 1097 49.50 -9.07 14.96
N ALA A 1098 50.04 -8.33 15.93
CA ALA A 1098 51.12 -7.38 15.68
C ALA A 1098 52.37 -8.06 15.08
N GLU A 1099 52.74 -9.24 15.59
CA GLU A 1099 53.82 -10.06 15.04
C GLU A 1099 53.55 -10.55 13.61
N ARG A 1100 52.29 -10.89 13.31
CA ARG A 1100 51.88 -11.28 11.95
C ARG A 1100 51.97 -10.10 10.99
N LEU A 1101 51.46 -8.92 11.37
CA LEU A 1101 51.57 -7.71 10.55
C LEU A 1101 53.04 -7.32 10.32
N HIS A 1102 53.87 -7.38 11.36
CA HIS A 1102 55.31 -7.10 11.25
C HIS A 1102 55.98 -8.00 10.20
N ARG A 1103 55.67 -9.31 10.19
CA ARG A 1103 56.15 -10.26 9.18
C ARG A 1103 55.55 -9.99 7.79
N GLN A 1104 54.25 -9.73 7.71
CA GLN A 1104 53.55 -9.45 6.45
C GLN A 1104 54.10 -8.19 5.76
N PHE A 1105 54.50 -7.19 6.54
CA PHE A 1105 55.09 -5.94 6.06
C PHE A 1105 56.59 -6.04 5.78
N GLY A 1106 57.24 -7.16 6.10
CA GLY A 1106 58.67 -7.37 5.85
C GLY A 1106 59.58 -6.41 6.62
N LEU A 1107 59.20 -6.03 7.85
CA LEU A 1107 59.95 -5.09 8.68
C LEU A 1107 61.13 -5.80 9.38
N ASP A 1108 62.27 -5.10 9.50
CA ASP A 1108 63.46 -5.62 10.20
C ASP A 1108 63.32 -5.49 11.73
N GLY A 1109 63.79 -6.51 12.48
CA GLY A 1109 63.82 -6.54 13.95
C GLY A 1109 62.72 -7.42 14.59
N GLN A 1110 62.54 -7.30 15.91
CA GLN A 1110 61.36 -7.85 16.61
C GLN A 1110 60.42 -6.68 16.94
N PRO A 1111 59.09 -6.83 16.82
CA PRO A 1111 58.15 -5.79 17.24
C PRO A 1111 58.35 -5.49 18.74
N GLN A 1112 58.26 -4.22 19.12
CA GLN A 1112 58.35 -3.83 20.52
C GLN A 1112 57.21 -4.50 21.30
N ASP A 1113 57.56 -5.25 22.34
CA ASP A 1113 56.57 -5.93 23.16
C ASP A 1113 55.92 -4.95 24.14
N ILE A 1114 54.78 -4.40 23.74
CA ILE A 1114 53.95 -3.51 24.56
C ILE A 1114 53.20 -4.25 25.68
N TRP A 1115 53.22 -5.59 25.67
CA TRP A 1115 52.42 -6.44 26.55
C TRP A 1115 53.26 -7.07 27.69
N THR A 1116 54.59 -6.89 27.73
CA THR A 1116 55.46 -7.32 28.86
C THR A 1116 55.76 -6.25 29.90
N LYS A 1117 55.38 -4.99 29.67
CA LYS A 1117 55.48 -3.95 30.70
C LYS A 1117 54.26 -4.03 31.62
N GLU A 1118 54.45 -4.59 32.82
CA GLU A 1118 53.53 -4.34 33.94
C GLU A 1118 53.45 -2.82 34.15
N SER A 1119 52.25 -2.25 33.98
CA SER A 1119 51.98 -0.87 34.39
C SER A 1119 52.09 -0.79 35.91
N LYS A 1120 52.96 0.10 36.40
CA LYS A 1120 52.90 0.60 37.78
C LYS A 1120 51.61 1.39 38.01
#